data_AF-A0A8T2CHJ8-F1
#
_entry.id   AF-A0A8T2CHJ8-F1
#
_cell.length_a   1.000
_cell.length_b   1.000
_cell.length_c   1.000
_cell.angle_alpha   90.00
_cell.angle_beta   90.00
_cell.angle_gamma   90.00
#
_symmetry.space_group_name_H-M   'P 1'
#
loop_
_entity.id
_entity.type
_entity.pdbx_description
1 polymer ?
#
loop_
_entity_poly.entity_id
_entity_poly.type
_entity_poly.pdbx_seq_one_letter_code
_entity_poly.pdbx_strand_id
1 'polypeptide(L)'
;MGAASSDDSTDNDHVELLSSMLQRSGKTPMHRYKHGFSGFAAHLSEDEAHLMAKQPGVVSVFPDQMLQLHTTRSWDFLVQESYQRDFTEMNYGQESDVHEGDTIIGFLDSGIWPEAQSFNDRHMGPVPEKWKGTCMRGKKTQPDSFRCNRKLIGARYYNSSFFLDPDYETPRDFLGHGTHVASIAAGQIISDASYYGLASGIMRGGSPNSRIAMYRACSLLGCRGSSILAAFDDAIADGVDVISISMGLWPDNLLEDPLSIGSFHAVERGITVVCSAGNSGPSSQSVFNAAPWMITVSASTIDRGFESNILLGGDESRLIEGVGINIANIDKSQAYPLIHARSAKKIDANEEAARNCAPDTLNQSIVKGKIVVCDSDLDNQVIQWKSDEVKRLGGTGMVLIDDESVDLSFIDPSFLVTIIKPEDGIQIMSYINSTREPIATIMPTRSRTGHMLAPSIPSFSSRGPYLLTRSILKPDIAAPGVNILASWLIGDRNAAPEGKPPPLFNIQSGTSMSCPHVSGIAARLKSRYPSWSPAAIRSAIMTTAVQMTNTGSHITTETGQKATPYDFGAGQVTVFGPSSPGLIYETTPMDYLNFLCYYGFTSEQIRKISNRIPQGFACPEQSSRGDISNINYPSISISNFNGKESRRVSRTVTNVASRLIGDEDTVYTVSVDAPEGLQVRVIPRRLHLRKIGDKLSYQVIFSSTTSTILKDDAFGSITWSNGMYKVRSPFVVTSKGDDSKN
;
A
#
# COMPACT_ATOMS: atom_id res chain seq x y z
N MET A 1 -29.70 9.96 -22.34
CA MET A 1 -29.90 9.43 -23.71
C MET A 1 -28.70 9.79 -24.58
N GLY A 2 -28.28 8.93 -25.49
CA GLY A 2 -27.19 9.21 -26.44
C GLY A 2 -27.42 8.50 -27.78
N ALA A 3 -27.73 9.23 -28.85
CA ALA A 3 -27.79 8.71 -30.22
C ALA A 3 -26.51 9.09 -30.99
N ALA A 4 -26.08 8.19 -31.89
CA ALA A 4 -25.11 8.47 -32.92
C ALA A 4 -25.85 8.77 -34.22
N SER A 5 -25.97 10.04 -34.61
CA SER A 5 -26.12 10.38 -36.02
C SER A 5 -25.66 11.80 -36.32
N SER A 6 -24.96 11.92 -37.43
CA SER A 6 -24.67 13.11 -38.22
C SER A 6 -25.96 13.68 -38.82
N ASP A 7 -26.41 14.84 -38.35
CA ASP A 7 -26.88 15.97 -39.16
C ASP A 7 -27.62 17.02 -38.30
N ASP A 8 -27.59 18.25 -38.79
CA ASP A 8 -27.83 19.51 -38.07
C ASP A 8 -29.32 19.82 -37.78
N SER A 9 -30.14 18.84 -37.34
CA SER A 9 -31.58 19.03 -37.04
C SER A 9 -32.03 18.70 -35.60
N THR A 10 -31.14 18.69 -34.63
CA THR A 10 -31.39 18.05 -33.31
C THR A 10 -32.36 18.75 -32.34
N ASP A 11 -32.74 20.02 -32.56
CA ASP A 11 -33.50 20.80 -31.57
C ASP A 11 -35.01 20.50 -31.54
N ASN A 12 -35.62 20.19 -32.69
CA ASN A 12 -37.04 19.81 -32.76
C ASN A 12 -37.25 18.33 -32.45
N ASP A 13 -36.32 17.46 -32.85
CA ASP A 13 -36.49 16.00 -32.73
C ASP A 13 -36.61 15.53 -31.28
N HIS A 14 -35.84 16.12 -30.34
CA HIS A 14 -35.96 15.77 -28.91
C HIS A 14 -37.27 16.23 -28.28
N VAL A 15 -37.81 17.36 -28.73
CA VAL A 15 -39.09 17.89 -28.25
C VAL A 15 -40.25 17.11 -28.89
N GLU A 16 -40.13 16.78 -30.17
CA GLU A 16 -41.10 15.99 -30.92
C GLU A 16 -41.18 14.56 -30.39
N LEU A 17 -40.04 13.92 -30.12
CA LEU A 17 -39.97 12.60 -29.48
C LEU A 17 -40.63 12.60 -28.08
N LEU A 18 -40.33 13.61 -27.24
CA LEU A 18 -40.93 13.73 -25.91
C LEU A 18 -42.44 14.02 -25.98
N SER A 19 -42.86 14.87 -26.92
CA SER A 19 -44.26 15.29 -27.10
C SER A 19 -45.14 14.21 -27.75
N SER A 20 -44.55 13.32 -28.56
CA SER A 20 -45.27 12.21 -29.20
C SER A 20 -45.86 11.20 -28.21
N MET A 21 -45.35 11.17 -26.97
CA MET A 21 -45.70 10.17 -25.97
C MET A 21 -46.40 10.72 -24.72
N LEU A 22 -46.30 12.03 -24.46
CA LEU A 22 -46.80 12.63 -23.23
C LEU A 22 -48.00 13.55 -23.51
N GLN A 23 -49.23 13.05 -23.29
CA GLN A 23 -50.46 13.84 -23.39
C GLN A 23 -50.61 14.94 -22.31
N ARG A 24 -49.59 15.18 -21.48
CA ARG A 24 -49.61 16.20 -20.42
C ARG A 24 -48.71 17.38 -20.78
N SER A 25 -49.33 18.54 -20.95
CA SER A 25 -48.67 19.83 -21.16
C SER A 25 -47.78 20.20 -19.97
N GLY A 26 -46.50 20.46 -20.24
CA GLY A 26 -45.65 21.26 -19.32
C GLY A 26 -44.36 20.65 -18.78
N LYS A 27 -43.71 19.69 -19.46
CA LYS A 27 -42.35 19.27 -19.07
C LYS A 27 -41.37 19.42 -20.21
N THR A 28 -40.60 20.51 -20.19
CA THR A 28 -39.41 20.70 -21.01
C THR A 28 -38.29 19.76 -20.56
N PRO A 29 -37.38 19.34 -21.46
CA PRO A 29 -36.17 18.63 -21.06
C PRO A 29 -35.36 19.48 -20.07
N MET A 30 -34.93 18.88 -18.96
CA MET A 30 -34.14 19.57 -17.91
C MET A 30 -32.76 19.97 -18.45
N HIS A 31 -32.13 19.06 -19.19
CA HIS A 31 -30.86 19.26 -19.86
C HIS A 31 -30.87 18.58 -21.22
N ARG A 32 -30.16 19.18 -22.19
CA ARG A 32 -29.99 18.64 -23.55
C ARG A 32 -28.51 18.55 -23.86
N TYR A 33 -28.12 17.46 -24.49
CA TYR A 33 -26.73 17.12 -24.82
C TYR A 33 -26.62 17.04 -26.35
N LYS A 34 -25.67 17.79 -26.92
CA LYS A 34 -25.51 17.92 -28.39
C LYS A 34 -24.08 17.99 -28.91
N HIS A 35 -23.08 18.04 -28.02
CA HIS A 35 -21.69 18.34 -28.40
C HIS A 35 -20.78 17.10 -28.50
N GLY A 36 -21.21 15.94 -27.98
CA GLY A 36 -20.47 14.67 -28.09
C GLY A 36 -21.38 13.44 -28.29
N PHE A 37 -22.66 13.59 -27.98
CA PHE A 37 -23.75 12.61 -28.21
C PHE A 37 -25.07 13.39 -28.17
N SER A 38 -26.10 12.86 -28.83
CA SER A 38 -27.44 13.49 -28.85
C SER A 38 -28.34 12.90 -27.77
N GLY A 39 -28.88 13.72 -26.87
CA GLY A 39 -29.94 13.27 -25.97
C GLY A 39 -30.38 14.30 -24.94
N PHE A 40 -31.21 13.89 -23.99
CA PHE A 40 -31.76 14.79 -22.97
C PHE A 40 -32.06 14.08 -21.64
N ALA A 41 -32.30 14.89 -20.60
CA ALA A 41 -32.78 14.46 -19.28
C ALA A 41 -34.22 14.97 -19.05
N ALA A 42 -35.10 14.13 -18.50
CA ALA A 42 -36.50 14.47 -18.25
C ALA A 42 -37.06 13.69 -17.05
N HIS A 43 -38.05 14.26 -16.37
CA HIS A 43 -38.81 13.57 -15.33
C HIS A 43 -39.92 12.69 -15.93
N LEU A 44 -39.72 11.38 -15.85
CA LEU A 44 -40.61 10.35 -16.41
C LEU A 44 -41.07 9.41 -15.29
N SER A 45 -42.26 8.85 -15.42
CA SER A 45 -42.64 7.65 -14.68
C SER A 45 -41.89 6.42 -15.22
N GLU A 46 -41.91 5.32 -14.47
CA GLU A 46 -41.25 4.08 -14.87
C GLU A 46 -41.86 3.48 -16.16
N ASP A 47 -43.19 3.61 -16.32
CA ASP A 47 -43.91 3.20 -17.53
C ASP A 47 -43.54 4.10 -18.73
N GLU A 48 -43.43 5.41 -18.53
CA GLU A 48 -43.01 6.36 -19.56
C GLU A 48 -41.57 6.11 -20.02
N ALA A 49 -40.67 5.78 -19.08
CA ALA A 49 -39.29 5.41 -19.38
C ALA A 49 -39.20 4.11 -20.18
N HIS A 50 -40.02 3.10 -19.85
CA HIS A 50 -40.09 1.83 -20.58
C HIS A 50 -40.62 1.98 -22.00
N LEU A 51 -41.61 2.84 -22.21
CA LEU A 51 -42.12 3.15 -23.54
C LEU A 51 -41.06 3.89 -24.36
N MET A 52 -40.34 4.83 -23.75
CA MET A 52 -39.26 5.58 -24.42
C MET A 52 -38.08 4.71 -24.82
N ALA A 53 -37.72 3.70 -24.02
CA ALA A 53 -36.66 2.75 -24.37
C ALA A 53 -36.97 1.92 -25.63
N LYS A 54 -38.24 1.84 -26.05
CA LYS A 54 -38.68 1.07 -27.22
C LYS A 54 -38.78 1.90 -28.50
N GLN A 55 -38.51 3.21 -28.45
CA GLN A 55 -38.64 4.09 -29.61
C GLN A 55 -37.46 3.92 -30.59
N PRO A 56 -37.72 3.89 -31.91
CA PRO A 56 -36.66 3.92 -32.91
C PRO A 56 -35.78 5.16 -32.73
N GLY A 57 -34.46 4.97 -32.64
CA GLY A 57 -33.49 6.05 -32.42
C GLY A 57 -33.12 6.31 -30.95
N VAL A 58 -33.82 5.70 -29.99
CA VAL A 58 -33.44 5.75 -28.57
C VAL A 58 -32.50 4.59 -28.24
N VAL A 59 -31.24 4.91 -27.98
CA VAL A 59 -30.19 3.89 -27.70
C VAL A 59 -30.28 3.35 -26.27
N SER A 60 -30.59 4.20 -25.28
CA SER A 60 -30.69 3.80 -23.89
C SER A 60 -31.50 4.80 -23.05
N VAL A 61 -32.27 4.27 -22.11
CA VAL A 61 -33.00 5.01 -21.07
C VAL A 61 -32.63 4.41 -19.72
N PHE A 62 -32.16 5.25 -18.79
CA PHE A 62 -31.73 4.83 -17.47
C PHE A 62 -32.01 5.94 -16.44
N PRO A 63 -32.17 5.60 -15.14
CA PRO A 63 -32.37 6.58 -14.08
C PRO A 63 -31.17 7.53 -13.92
N ASP A 64 -31.44 8.82 -13.70
CA ASP A 64 -30.42 9.80 -13.32
C ASP A 64 -30.05 9.62 -11.84
N GLN A 65 -29.00 8.85 -11.57
CA GLN A 65 -28.55 8.52 -10.22
C GLN A 65 -27.65 9.64 -9.66
N MET A 66 -27.83 9.98 -8.38
CA MET A 66 -26.83 10.77 -7.65
C MET A 66 -25.54 9.97 -7.49
N LEU A 67 -24.51 10.33 -8.25
CA LEU A 67 -23.18 9.74 -8.17
C LEU A 67 -22.46 10.25 -6.92
N GLN A 68 -21.83 9.35 -6.17
CA GLN A 68 -21.03 9.73 -5.00
C GLN A 68 -19.64 10.22 -5.44
N LEU A 69 -19.12 11.21 -4.72
CA LEU A 69 -17.77 11.72 -4.95
C LEU A 69 -16.74 10.75 -4.35
N HIS A 70 -15.82 10.28 -5.18
CA HIS A 70 -14.84 9.23 -4.85
C HIS A 70 -13.52 9.82 -4.35
N THR A 71 -12.81 9.05 -3.52
CA THR A 71 -11.39 9.28 -3.28
C THR A 71 -10.50 9.13 -4.50
N THR A 72 -9.26 9.61 -4.41
CA THR A 72 -8.33 9.65 -5.54
C THR A 72 -8.12 8.26 -6.12
N ARG A 73 -8.05 7.19 -5.30
CA ARG A 73 -8.45 5.81 -5.65
C ARG A 73 -8.27 4.78 -4.52
N SER A 74 -7.15 4.83 -3.77
CA SER A 74 -6.67 3.66 -2.99
C SER A 74 -7.66 3.17 -1.93
N TRP A 75 -8.30 4.07 -1.19
CA TRP A 75 -9.32 3.71 -0.20
C TRP A 75 -10.59 3.18 -0.83
N ASP A 76 -11.04 3.75 -1.96
CA ASP A 76 -12.20 3.20 -2.67
C ASP A 76 -11.90 1.84 -3.28
N PHE A 77 -10.69 1.60 -3.78
CA PHE A 77 -10.26 0.28 -4.23
C PHE A 77 -10.39 -0.73 -3.09
N LEU A 78 -9.89 -0.42 -1.89
CA LEU A 78 -10.04 -1.30 -0.73
C LEU A 78 -11.52 -1.49 -0.30
N VAL A 79 -12.35 -0.46 -0.41
CA VAL A 79 -13.78 -0.53 -0.13
C VAL A 79 -14.51 -1.41 -1.15
N GLN A 80 -14.22 -1.26 -2.44
CA GLN A 80 -14.79 -2.07 -3.52
C GLN A 80 -14.39 -3.54 -3.39
N GLU A 81 -13.12 -3.83 -3.12
CA GLU A 81 -12.63 -5.17 -2.81
C GLU A 81 -13.31 -5.78 -1.57
N SER A 82 -13.69 -4.94 -0.60
CA SER A 82 -14.42 -5.39 0.59
C SER A 82 -15.87 -5.76 0.26
N TYR A 83 -16.56 -5.05 -0.63
CA TYR A 83 -17.98 -5.29 -0.95
C TYR A 83 -18.23 -6.43 -1.95
N GLN A 84 -17.34 -6.63 -2.92
CA GLN A 84 -17.54 -7.65 -3.97
C GLN A 84 -17.48 -9.10 -3.46
N ARG A 85 -17.15 -9.33 -2.17
CA ARG A 85 -16.67 -10.64 -1.69
C ARG A 85 -17.25 -11.05 -0.34
N ASP A 86 -18.53 -11.42 -0.37
CA ASP A 86 -19.29 -12.15 0.68
C ASP A 86 -19.86 -11.36 1.86
N PHE A 87 -19.73 -10.04 1.92
CA PHE A 87 -20.54 -9.25 2.86
C PHE A 87 -21.91 -8.96 2.23
N THR A 88 -22.74 -10.01 2.09
CA THR A 88 -24.17 -9.86 1.77
C THR A 88 -24.79 -8.88 2.76
N GLU A 89 -25.50 -7.87 2.23
CA GLU A 89 -26.41 -6.90 2.85
C GLU A 89 -26.61 -7.02 4.39
N MET A 90 -25.55 -6.92 5.18
CA MET A 90 -25.69 -6.37 6.51
C MET A 90 -25.88 -4.90 6.26
N ASN A 91 -27.07 -4.39 6.57
CA ASN A 91 -27.36 -2.98 6.72
C ASN A 91 -26.29 -2.35 7.63
N TYR A 92 -25.13 -2.01 7.07
CA TYR A 92 -24.32 -0.91 7.52
C TYR A 92 -25.17 0.30 7.22
N GLY A 93 -26.14 0.54 8.11
CA GLY A 93 -26.71 1.86 8.27
C GLY A 93 -25.55 2.84 8.29
N GLN A 94 -25.78 4.02 7.73
CA GLN A 94 -24.96 5.19 7.95
C GLN A 94 -24.49 5.18 9.42
N GLU A 95 -23.29 4.68 9.71
CA GLU A 95 -22.66 4.79 11.04
C GLU A 95 -22.10 6.21 11.12
N SER A 96 -22.99 7.19 10.97
CA SER A 96 -22.96 8.41 11.74
C SER A 96 -23.26 8.03 13.20
N ASP A 97 -22.48 8.56 14.13
CA ASP A 97 -22.73 8.54 15.60
C ASP A 97 -22.11 7.44 16.46
N VAL A 98 -20.85 7.06 16.22
CA VAL A 98 -19.94 6.74 17.33
C VAL A 98 -18.68 7.58 17.15
N HIS A 99 -18.12 8.10 18.24
CA HIS A 99 -16.91 8.94 18.29
C HIS A 99 -15.66 8.31 17.63
N GLU A 100 -15.67 8.09 16.31
CA GLU A 100 -14.50 7.77 15.50
C GLU A 100 -13.68 9.05 15.38
N GLY A 101 -12.66 9.26 16.22
CA GLY A 101 -11.82 10.46 16.07
C GLY A 101 -10.79 10.83 17.14
N ASP A 102 -10.70 10.11 18.25
CA ASP A 102 -9.74 10.46 19.32
C ASP A 102 -8.58 9.46 19.48
N THR A 103 -8.42 8.57 18.50
CA THR A 103 -7.20 7.77 18.37
C THR A 103 -6.03 8.65 17.93
N ILE A 104 -4.87 8.47 18.54
CA ILE A 104 -3.64 9.21 18.26
C ILE A 104 -2.67 8.29 17.52
N ILE A 105 -2.33 8.66 16.28
CA ILE A 105 -1.33 7.96 15.48
C ILE A 105 0.00 8.70 15.59
N GLY A 106 1.00 8.04 16.16
CA GLY A 106 2.39 8.47 16.18
C GLY A 106 3.10 8.07 14.89
N PHE A 107 3.81 9.00 14.26
CA PHE A 107 4.62 8.75 13.08
C PHE A 107 6.09 8.97 13.43
N LEU A 108 6.91 7.94 13.28
CA LEU A 108 8.36 8.08 13.32
C LEU A 108 8.81 8.21 11.87
N ASP A 109 9.23 9.41 11.46
CA ASP A 109 9.55 9.70 10.07
C ASP A 109 10.49 10.91 9.92
N SER A 110 10.49 11.53 8.73
CA SER A 110 11.28 12.67 8.28
C SER A 110 10.75 14.04 8.70
N GLY A 111 9.58 14.08 9.35
CA GLY A 111 8.91 15.29 9.82
C GLY A 111 7.50 15.42 9.24
N ILE A 112 6.87 16.58 9.46
CA ILE A 112 5.58 16.88 8.84
C ILE A 112 5.53 18.32 8.32
N TRP A 113 4.80 18.56 7.22
CA TRP A 113 4.48 19.89 6.72
C TRP A 113 3.13 20.35 7.28
N PRO A 114 3.09 21.10 8.40
CA PRO A 114 1.84 21.35 9.14
C PRO A 114 0.81 22.18 8.35
N GLU A 115 1.23 22.99 7.38
CA GLU A 115 0.35 23.80 6.55
C GLU A 115 -0.36 23.02 5.44
N ALA A 116 -0.04 21.73 5.25
CA ALA A 116 -0.73 20.89 4.28
C ALA A 116 -2.22 20.81 4.63
N GLN A 117 -3.09 20.98 3.62
CA GLN A 117 -4.53 20.99 3.80
C GLN A 117 -5.04 19.71 4.49
N SER A 118 -4.35 18.57 4.34
CA SER A 118 -4.72 17.30 4.97
C SER A 118 -4.58 17.32 6.49
N PHE A 119 -3.91 18.32 7.06
CA PHE A 119 -3.72 18.47 8.49
C PHE A 119 -4.51 19.64 9.08
N ASN A 120 -5.52 20.14 8.36
CA ASN A 120 -6.46 21.10 8.92
C ASN A 120 -7.30 20.46 10.04
N ASP A 121 -7.81 21.30 10.95
CA ASP A 121 -8.50 20.85 12.15
C ASP A 121 -9.90 21.49 12.32
N ARG A 122 -10.47 22.06 11.25
CA ARG A 122 -11.71 22.86 11.27
C ARG A 122 -12.90 22.12 11.90
N HIS A 123 -12.95 20.80 11.76
CA HIS A 123 -14.05 19.96 12.22
C HIS A 123 -13.67 19.08 13.42
N MET A 124 -12.58 19.40 14.12
CA MET A 124 -12.08 18.58 15.21
C MET A 124 -12.40 19.18 16.58
N GLY A 125 -12.86 18.30 17.49
CA GLY A 125 -13.02 18.60 18.90
C GLY A 125 -11.69 18.90 19.60
N PRO A 126 -11.72 19.24 20.91
CA PRO A 126 -10.52 19.50 21.68
C PRO A 126 -9.55 18.31 21.65
N VAL A 127 -8.27 18.57 21.92
CA VAL A 127 -7.25 17.51 22.02
C VAL A 127 -7.62 16.56 23.17
N PRO A 128 -7.54 15.23 22.99
CA PRO A 128 -7.91 14.26 24.04
C PRO A 128 -7.10 14.47 25.33
N GLU A 129 -7.76 14.40 26.49
CA GLU A 129 -7.10 14.61 27.81
C GLU A 129 -5.98 13.61 28.11
N LYS A 130 -6.04 12.42 27.48
CA LYS A 130 -5.00 11.39 27.61
C LYS A 130 -3.66 11.80 26.99
N TRP A 131 -3.66 12.78 26.08
CA TRP A 131 -2.49 13.22 25.34
C TRP A 131 -1.54 14.01 26.24
N LYS A 132 -0.27 13.59 26.31
CA LYS A 132 0.76 14.22 27.15
C LYS A 132 1.91 14.82 26.34
N GLY A 133 1.88 14.64 25.02
CA GLY A 133 2.96 15.12 24.17
C GLY A 133 2.97 16.62 23.97
N THR A 134 4.08 17.06 23.41
CA THR A 134 4.37 18.48 23.23
C THR A 134 4.48 18.84 21.75
N CYS A 135 4.33 20.13 21.47
CA CYS A 135 4.66 20.69 20.16
C CYS A 135 5.96 21.48 20.26
N MET A 136 7.07 20.86 19.88
CA MET A 136 8.37 21.51 19.87
C MET A 136 8.41 22.59 18.78
N ARG A 137 8.90 23.78 19.14
CA ARG A 137 9.19 24.86 18.19
C ARG A 137 10.62 24.72 17.69
N GLY A 138 10.88 25.16 16.46
CA GLY A 138 12.24 25.25 15.94
C GLY A 138 13.06 26.38 16.57
N LYS A 139 14.37 26.44 16.27
CA LYS A 139 15.30 27.47 16.78
C LYS A 139 14.85 28.91 16.48
N LYS A 140 15.20 29.84 17.37
CA LYS A 140 14.81 31.28 17.38
C LYS A 140 15.17 32.08 16.11
N THR A 141 16.10 31.60 15.27
CA THR A 141 16.48 32.25 14.00
C THR A 141 15.47 32.03 12.86
N GLN A 142 14.48 31.15 13.06
CA GLN A 142 13.27 31.00 12.24
C GLN A 142 12.05 31.36 13.11
N PRO A 143 11.74 32.66 13.32
CA PRO A 143 10.92 33.11 14.45
C PRO A 143 9.43 32.71 14.38
N ASP A 144 8.93 32.27 13.23
CA ASP A 144 7.54 31.82 13.04
C ASP A 144 7.46 30.69 11.99
N SER A 145 6.84 29.56 12.33
CA SER A 145 5.88 28.87 11.43
C SER A 145 5.40 27.53 11.97
N PHE A 146 6.20 26.74 12.70
CA PHE A 146 5.76 25.40 13.10
C PHE A 146 4.78 25.47 14.28
N ARG A 147 3.52 25.11 14.01
CA ARG A 147 2.45 25.10 15.02
C ARG A 147 1.64 23.81 14.89
N CYS A 148 1.40 23.19 16.03
CA CYS A 148 0.42 22.14 16.18
C CYS A 148 -0.98 22.77 16.27
N ASN A 149 -1.98 21.97 15.94
CA ASN A 149 -3.39 22.31 15.97
C ASN A 149 -4.17 21.11 16.56
N ARG A 150 -5.49 21.03 16.40
CA ARG A 150 -6.26 19.89 16.92
C ARG A 150 -6.11 18.62 16.07
N LYS A 151 -5.52 18.71 14.88
CA LYS A 151 -5.23 17.56 13.99
C LYS A 151 -3.83 17.02 14.25
N LEU A 152 -2.80 17.84 14.02
CA LEU A 152 -1.43 17.62 14.41
C LEU A 152 -1.27 18.11 15.84
N ILE A 153 -1.43 17.22 16.83
CA ILE A 153 -1.47 17.58 18.25
C ILE A 153 -0.10 17.57 18.93
N GLY A 154 0.88 16.92 18.29
CA GLY A 154 2.22 16.71 18.80
C GLY A 154 3.26 16.72 17.70
N ALA A 155 4.42 17.32 17.97
CA ALA A 155 5.53 17.31 17.04
C ALA A 155 6.86 17.43 17.79
N ARG A 156 7.75 16.46 17.59
CA ARG A 156 9.09 16.41 18.18
C ARG A 156 10.13 16.17 17.10
N TYR A 157 11.38 16.53 17.38
CA TYR A 157 12.53 16.23 16.53
C TYR A 157 13.72 15.82 17.40
N TYR A 158 14.59 14.96 16.86
CA TYR A 158 15.71 14.40 17.59
C TYR A 158 17.02 14.79 16.91
N ASN A 159 17.84 15.59 17.59
CA ASN A 159 19.10 16.06 17.02
C ASN A 159 20.07 14.88 16.90
N SER A 160 20.56 14.64 15.68
CA SER A 160 21.43 13.52 15.39
C SER A 160 22.90 13.91 15.21
N SER A 161 23.31 15.19 15.22
CA SER A 161 24.73 15.60 15.24
C SER A 161 24.94 17.12 15.44
N PHE A 162 25.90 17.50 16.30
CA PHE A 162 26.24 18.89 16.67
C PHE A 162 26.83 19.80 15.55
N PHE A 163 27.12 19.29 14.34
CA PHE A 163 28.06 19.97 13.43
C PHE A 163 27.62 20.23 11.98
N LEU A 164 26.47 19.70 11.50
CA LEU A 164 26.19 19.76 10.06
C LEU A 164 24.78 20.23 9.66
N ASP A 165 23.89 20.59 10.58
CA ASP A 165 22.60 21.13 10.15
C ASP A 165 21.90 22.09 11.12
N PRO A 166 22.45 23.31 11.33
CA PRO A 166 21.87 24.30 12.24
C PRO A 166 20.44 24.73 11.87
N ASP A 167 20.06 24.63 10.59
CA ASP A 167 18.79 25.10 10.05
C ASP A 167 17.65 24.06 10.10
N TYR A 168 17.93 22.84 10.60
CA TYR A 168 17.00 21.70 10.61
C TYR A 168 16.58 21.26 12.02
N GLU A 169 16.79 22.10 13.04
CA GLU A 169 16.28 21.88 14.39
C GLU A 169 14.79 22.24 14.49
N THR A 170 13.94 21.43 13.86
CA THR A 170 12.48 21.59 13.82
C THR A 170 11.79 20.28 13.46
N PRO A 171 10.53 20.01 13.86
CA PRO A 171 9.76 18.87 13.38
C PRO A 171 9.30 18.98 11.92
N ARG A 172 9.56 20.11 11.25
CA ARG A 172 9.18 20.34 9.85
C ARG A 172 9.79 19.29 8.92
N ASP A 173 8.98 18.83 7.97
CA ASP A 173 9.41 17.95 6.90
C ASP A 173 10.15 18.73 5.80
N PHE A 174 11.26 18.17 5.35
CA PHE A 174 12.06 18.67 4.23
C PHE A 174 12.29 17.60 3.15
N LEU A 175 11.84 16.36 3.38
CA LEU A 175 11.90 15.26 2.42
C LEU A 175 10.55 14.99 1.75
N GLY A 176 9.45 15.32 2.43
CA GLY A 176 8.08 15.11 1.99
C GLY A 176 7.53 13.73 2.36
N HIS A 177 8.39 12.76 2.63
CA HIS A 177 8.00 11.39 2.97
C HIS A 177 7.07 11.33 4.19
N GLY A 178 7.41 12.04 5.27
CA GLY A 178 6.64 12.03 6.52
C GLY A 178 5.27 12.69 6.37
N THR A 179 5.21 13.79 5.60
CA THR A 179 3.97 14.46 5.19
C THR A 179 3.09 13.52 4.36
N HIS A 180 3.69 12.80 3.41
CA HIS A 180 3.00 11.87 2.52
C HIS A 180 2.36 10.74 3.33
N VAL A 181 3.14 10.00 4.13
CA VAL A 181 2.64 8.86 4.91
C VAL A 181 1.62 9.26 5.98
N ALA A 182 1.81 10.39 6.67
CA ALA A 182 0.86 10.87 7.67
C ALA A 182 -0.51 11.19 7.05
N SER A 183 -0.50 11.73 5.83
CA SER A 183 -1.71 12.07 5.09
C SER A 183 -2.44 10.83 4.53
N ILE A 184 -1.73 9.73 4.22
CA ILE A 184 -2.35 8.44 3.85
C ILE A 184 -3.10 7.83 5.03
N ALA A 185 -2.50 7.84 6.22
CA ALA A 185 -3.10 7.22 7.40
C ALA A 185 -4.23 8.07 7.98
N ALA A 186 -4.03 9.38 8.10
CA ALA A 186 -4.94 10.27 8.81
C ALA A 186 -5.14 11.62 8.11
N GLY A 187 -4.95 11.75 6.80
CA GLY A 187 -5.29 13.00 6.11
C GLY A 187 -6.79 13.33 6.21
N GLN A 188 -7.10 14.60 6.41
CA GLN A 188 -8.47 15.12 6.25
C GLN A 188 -8.96 14.90 4.81
N ILE A 189 -10.29 14.93 4.68
CA ILE A 189 -10.95 14.84 3.38
C ILE A 189 -10.69 16.14 2.61
N ILE A 190 -10.16 16.03 1.40
CA ILE A 190 -9.92 17.14 0.48
C ILE A 190 -10.54 16.80 -0.87
N SER A 191 -11.45 17.65 -1.34
CA SER A 191 -11.95 17.55 -2.71
C SER A 191 -10.90 18.03 -3.71
N ASP A 192 -10.96 17.50 -4.93
CA ASP A 192 -10.18 17.99 -6.08
C ASP A 192 -8.65 17.89 -5.91
N ALA A 193 -8.19 16.92 -5.13
CA ALA A 193 -6.78 16.61 -5.01
C ALA A 193 -6.27 15.99 -6.30
N SER A 194 -5.13 16.47 -6.81
CA SER A 194 -4.48 15.91 -7.99
C SER A 194 -2.99 16.25 -8.01
N TYR A 195 -2.23 15.48 -8.80
CA TYR A 195 -0.86 15.82 -9.17
C TYR A 195 -0.87 16.40 -10.59
N TYR A 196 -1.01 17.72 -10.70
CA TYR A 196 -1.19 18.43 -11.99
C TYR A 196 -2.30 17.84 -12.87
N GLY A 197 -3.44 17.49 -12.27
CA GLY A 197 -4.59 16.87 -12.95
C GLY A 197 -4.56 15.34 -12.98
N LEU A 198 -3.42 14.71 -12.71
CA LEU A 198 -3.33 13.25 -12.57
C LEU A 198 -3.89 12.79 -11.22
N ALA A 199 -4.46 11.58 -11.18
CA ALA A 199 -5.06 10.99 -9.99
C ALA A 199 -6.11 11.90 -9.31
N SER A 200 -6.82 12.70 -10.12
CA SER A 200 -7.87 13.61 -9.65
C SER A 200 -8.96 12.88 -8.85
N GLY A 201 -9.32 13.43 -7.69
CA GLY A 201 -10.44 12.95 -6.88
C GLY A 201 -10.36 13.46 -5.44
N ILE A 202 -11.04 12.78 -4.51
CA ILE A 202 -11.00 13.13 -3.09
C ILE A 202 -9.76 12.53 -2.41
N MET A 203 -8.89 13.32 -1.82
CA MET A 203 -7.86 12.75 -0.95
C MET A 203 -8.46 12.55 0.46
N ARG A 204 -8.28 11.38 1.06
CA ARG A 204 -8.61 11.14 2.48
C ARG A 204 -7.66 10.11 3.08
N GLY A 205 -7.41 10.22 4.38
CA GLY A 205 -6.70 9.19 5.13
C GLY A 205 -7.58 7.98 5.44
N GLY A 206 -6.96 6.89 5.91
CA GLY A 206 -7.68 5.71 6.39
C GLY A 206 -8.53 5.99 7.62
N SER A 207 -8.06 6.88 8.49
CA SER A 207 -8.78 7.39 9.66
C SER A 207 -8.72 8.93 9.69
N PRO A 208 -9.54 9.64 8.88
CA PRO A 208 -9.48 11.10 8.75
C PRO A 208 -9.69 11.86 10.07
N ASN A 209 -10.41 11.25 11.02
CA ASN A 209 -10.67 11.89 12.31
C ASN A 209 -9.56 11.66 13.34
N SER A 210 -8.66 10.69 13.16
CA SER A 210 -7.57 10.43 14.12
C SER A 210 -6.63 11.64 14.30
N ARG A 211 -6.04 11.79 15.48
CA ARG A 211 -4.99 12.79 15.76
C ARG A 211 -3.64 12.30 15.24
N ILE A 212 -2.76 13.25 14.89
CA ILE A 212 -1.40 13.01 14.41
C ILE A 212 -0.41 13.51 15.47
N ALA A 213 0.56 12.66 15.80
CA ALA A 213 1.77 13.03 16.54
C ALA A 213 3.00 12.70 15.71
N MET A 214 3.80 13.70 15.36
CA MET A 214 4.98 13.51 14.51
C MET A 214 6.27 13.46 15.34
N TYR A 215 7.08 12.45 15.11
CA TYR A 215 8.38 12.23 15.74
C TYR A 215 9.44 12.19 14.64
N ARG A 216 10.08 13.33 14.37
CA ARG A 216 11.09 13.45 13.32
C ARG A 216 12.39 12.78 13.76
N ALA A 217 12.56 11.52 13.37
CA ALA A 217 13.73 10.68 13.68
C ALA A 217 14.68 10.51 12.47
N CYS A 218 14.26 10.94 11.27
CA CYS A 218 15.03 10.85 10.05
C CYS A 218 15.46 12.24 9.52
N SER A 219 16.63 12.28 8.91
CA SER A 219 17.14 13.42 8.14
C SER A 219 17.53 13.00 6.72
N LEU A 220 18.07 13.93 5.93
CA LEU A 220 18.64 13.65 4.61
C LEU A 220 19.72 12.55 4.62
N LEU A 221 20.40 12.36 5.75
CA LEU A 221 21.45 11.35 5.93
C LEU A 221 20.91 9.99 6.38
N GLY A 222 19.59 9.86 6.55
CA GLY A 222 18.92 8.67 7.06
C GLY A 222 18.43 8.81 8.50
N CYS A 223 18.09 7.67 9.11
CA CYS A 223 17.45 7.59 10.42
C CYS A 223 18.41 6.96 11.43
N ARG A 224 18.79 7.68 12.49
CA ARG A 224 19.70 7.13 13.51
C ARG A 224 18.94 6.29 14.54
N GLY A 225 19.49 5.14 14.90
CA GLY A 225 18.92 4.25 15.92
C GLY A 225 18.66 4.92 17.28
N SER A 226 19.55 5.82 17.71
CA SER A 226 19.37 6.59 18.95
C SER A 226 18.16 7.54 18.88
N SER A 227 17.97 8.22 17.75
CA SER A 227 16.81 9.07 17.49
C SER A 227 15.51 8.26 17.43
N ILE A 228 15.55 7.07 16.82
CA ILE A 228 14.41 6.14 16.76
C ILE A 228 14.00 5.69 18.16
N LEU A 229 14.95 5.26 19.00
CA LEU A 229 14.65 4.83 20.38
C LEU A 229 14.11 5.98 21.24
N ALA A 230 14.68 7.18 21.12
CA ALA A 230 14.16 8.37 21.80
C ALA A 230 12.73 8.72 21.33
N ALA A 231 12.46 8.58 20.04
CA ALA A 231 11.12 8.78 19.49
C ALA A 231 10.11 7.75 20.00
N PHE A 232 10.48 6.48 20.13
CA PHE A 232 9.63 5.47 20.76
C PHE A 232 9.35 5.81 22.22
N ASP A 233 10.37 6.18 23.00
CA ASP A 233 10.22 6.50 24.42
C ASP A 233 9.24 7.67 24.63
N ASP A 234 9.43 8.75 23.87
CA ASP A 234 8.50 9.89 23.88
C ASP A 234 7.11 9.50 23.38
N ALA A 235 6.98 8.75 22.28
CA ALA A 235 5.68 8.33 21.74
C ALA A 235 4.87 7.51 22.75
N ILE A 236 5.56 6.59 23.43
CA ILE A 236 5.00 5.78 24.51
C ILE A 236 4.55 6.67 25.67
N ALA A 237 5.39 7.61 26.12
CA ALA A 237 5.09 8.49 27.24
C ALA A 237 3.96 9.49 26.93
N ASP A 238 3.91 9.97 25.70
CA ASP A 238 2.94 10.94 25.18
C ASP A 238 1.53 10.32 25.06
N GLY A 239 1.43 8.99 25.00
CA GLY A 239 0.16 8.25 25.00
C GLY A 239 -0.43 8.01 23.61
N VAL A 240 0.40 7.76 22.60
CA VAL A 240 -0.07 7.35 21.27
C VAL A 240 -0.75 5.97 21.32
N ASP A 241 -1.70 5.73 20.43
CA ASP A 241 -2.44 4.45 20.36
C ASP A 241 -1.89 3.51 19.28
N VAL A 242 -1.40 4.10 18.18
CA VAL A 242 -0.80 3.40 17.04
C VAL A 242 0.49 4.12 16.67
N ILE A 243 1.56 3.38 16.38
CA ILE A 243 2.81 3.90 15.83
C ILE A 243 2.98 3.37 14.40
N SER A 244 3.13 4.29 13.45
CA SER A 244 3.37 4.01 12.03
C SER A 244 4.83 4.29 11.69
N ILE A 245 5.51 3.29 11.10
CA ILE A 245 6.94 3.33 10.81
C ILE A 245 7.17 2.90 9.36
N SER A 246 7.57 3.85 8.53
CA SER A 246 7.84 3.64 7.10
C SER A 246 9.35 3.66 6.84
N MET A 247 10.10 2.92 7.65
CA MET A 247 11.55 2.77 7.55
C MET A 247 11.96 1.39 8.07
N GLY A 248 13.17 0.95 7.76
CA GLY A 248 13.76 -0.23 8.39
C GLY A 248 15.22 -0.43 8.03
N LEU A 249 15.81 -1.43 8.64
CA LEU A 249 17.22 -1.80 8.51
C LEU A 249 17.33 -3.33 8.52
N TRP A 250 18.48 -3.85 8.10
CA TRP A 250 18.79 -5.28 8.19
C TRP A 250 19.60 -5.53 9.47
N PRO A 251 18.98 -6.06 10.54
CA PRO A 251 19.71 -6.32 11.77
C PRO A 251 20.37 -7.69 11.74
N ASP A 252 21.54 -7.78 12.38
CA ASP A 252 22.20 -9.06 12.64
C ASP A 252 21.49 -9.83 13.78
N ASN A 253 20.89 -9.12 14.74
CA ASN A 253 20.04 -9.73 15.77
C ASN A 253 18.92 -8.78 16.28
N LEU A 254 17.91 -9.36 16.95
CA LEU A 254 16.75 -8.62 17.48
C LEU A 254 17.08 -7.60 18.60
N LEU A 255 18.20 -7.73 19.31
CA LEU A 255 18.62 -6.81 20.38
C LEU A 255 19.50 -5.67 19.90
N GLU A 256 19.99 -5.76 18.67
CA GLU A 256 20.73 -4.69 18.01
C GLU A 256 19.83 -3.87 17.09
N ASP A 257 18.57 -4.32 16.91
CA ASP A 257 17.57 -3.60 16.13
C ASP A 257 16.79 -2.59 17.01
N PRO A 258 17.04 -1.27 16.88
CA PRO A 258 16.30 -0.25 17.60
C PRO A 258 14.80 -0.28 17.31
N LEU A 259 14.38 -0.73 16.12
CA LEU A 259 12.96 -0.85 15.77
C LEU A 259 12.32 -2.00 16.53
N SER A 260 12.97 -3.16 16.60
CA SER A 260 12.53 -4.30 17.40
C SER A 260 12.42 -3.96 18.89
N ILE A 261 13.43 -3.31 19.46
CA ILE A 261 13.42 -2.92 20.89
C ILE A 261 12.32 -1.90 21.19
N GLY A 262 12.27 -0.79 20.43
CA GLY A 262 11.30 0.26 20.66
C GLY A 262 9.85 -0.22 20.47
N SER A 263 9.61 -1.02 19.42
CA SER A 263 8.29 -1.60 19.16
C SER A 263 7.86 -2.61 20.21
N PHE A 264 8.79 -3.40 20.78
CA PHE A 264 8.49 -4.32 21.87
C PHE A 264 7.90 -3.56 23.06
N HIS A 265 8.56 -2.49 23.49
CA HIS A 265 8.11 -1.66 24.62
C HIS A 265 6.81 -0.90 24.38
N ALA A 266 6.54 -0.52 23.12
CA ALA A 266 5.27 0.05 22.72
C ALA A 266 4.15 -0.99 22.83
N VAL A 267 4.35 -2.19 22.31
CA VAL A 267 3.36 -3.28 22.34
C VAL A 267 3.10 -3.77 23.76
N GLU A 268 4.11 -3.85 24.62
CA GLU A 268 3.95 -4.13 26.07
C GLU A 268 3.05 -3.12 26.79
N ARG A 269 2.85 -1.93 26.21
CA ARG A 269 1.95 -0.88 26.72
C ARG A 269 0.63 -0.78 25.94
N GLY A 270 0.35 -1.75 25.09
CA GLY A 270 -0.90 -1.81 24.33
C GLY A 270 -0.95 -0.90 23.11
N ILE A 271 0.20 -0.37 22.67
CA ILE A 271 0.33 0.48 21.48
C ILE A 271 0.58 -0.42 20.27
N THR A 272 -0.22 -0.26 19.21
CA THR A 272 -0.07 -1.06 17.99
C THR A 272 1.06 -0.49 17.14
N VAL A 273 1.98 -1.33 16.67
CA VAL A 273 3.10 -0.89 15.82
C VAL A 273 2.96 -1.50 14.43
N VAL A 274 2.91 -0.63 13.42
CA VAL A 274 2.80 -0.99 12.00
C VAL A 274 4.07 -0.53 11.29
N CYS A 275 4.70 -1.45 10.57
CA CYS A 275 5.96 -1.25 9.90
C CYS A 275 5.89 -1.66 8.43
N SER A 276 6.56 -0.91 7.55
CA SER A 276 6.79 -1.31 6.16
C SER A 276 7.70 -2.54 6.06
N ALA A 277 7.44 -3.46 5.13
CA ALA A 277 8.23 -4.67 4.92
C ALA A 277 9.62 -4.43 4.27
N GLY A 278 9.76 -3.32 3.53
CA GLY A 278 10.97 -2.98 2.80
C GLY A 278 10.79 -2.95 1.28
N ASN A 279 11.71 -2.29 0.59
CA ASN A 279 11.69 -2.10 -0.86
C ASN A 279 12.89 -2.79 -1.55
N SER A 280 13.33 -3.94 -1.02
CA SER A 280 14.50 -4.69 -1.50
C SER A 280 14.12 -6.03 -2.15
N GLY A 281 12.86 -6.19 -2.55
CA GLY A 281 12.41 -7.30 -3.39
C GLY A 281 12.97 -7.22 -4.82
N PRO A 282 12.69 -8.22 -5.66
CA PRO A 282 11.81 -9.38 -5.42
C PRO A 282 12.55 -10.57 -4.78
N SER A 283 13.84 -10.43 -4.50
CA SER A 283 14.67 -11.47 -3.88
C SER A 283 14.06 -12.01 -2.59
N SER A 284 14.10 -13.34 -2.41
CA SER A 284 13.70 -13.98 -1.16
C SER A 284 14.57 -13.51 0.01
N GLN A 285 14.01 -13.51 1.22
CA GLN A 285 14.67 -13.04 2.45
C GLN A 285 15.08 -11.57 2.47
N SER A 286 14.37 -10.73 1.72
CA SER A 286 14.57 -9.28 1.70
C SER A 286 13.69 -8.51 2.70
N VAL A 287 12.75 -9.20 3.38
CA VAL A 287 11.88 -8.58 4.40
C VAL A 287 12.63 -8.24 5.69
N PHE A 288 12.37 -7.03 6.19
CA PHE A 288 12.78 -6.57 7.52
C PHE A 288 11.57 -6.10 8.33
N ASN A 289 11.79 -5.56 9.54
CA ASN A 289 10.73 -5.24 10.51
C ASN A 289 9.84 -6.44 10.83
N ALA A 290 10.47 -7.59 11.06
CA ALA A 290 9.81 -8.89 11.11
C ALA A 290 9.66 -9.47 12.53
N ALA A 291 9.90 -8.66 13.57
CA ALA A 291 9.63 -9.08 14.94
C ALA A 291 8.15 -9.43 15.13
N PRO A 292 7.81 -10.47 15.94
CA PRO A 292 6.43 -10.96 16.06
C PRO A 292 5.46 -9.95 16.65
N TRP A 293 5.93 -8.95 17.39
CA TRP A 293 5.07 -7.90 17.95
C TRP A 293 4.70 -6.81 16.94
N MET A 294 5.38 -6.71 15.80
CA MET A 294 5.06 -5.75 14.73
C MET A 294 4.01 -6.30 13.76
N ILE A 295 3.26 -5.40 13.11
CA ILE A 295 2.49 -5.66 11.89
C ILE A 295 3.36 -5.23 10.69
N THR A 296 3.82 -6.18 9.89
CA THR A 296 4.73 -5.95 8.76
C THR A 296 3.96 -5.94 7.44
N VAL A 297 4.05 -4.84 6.69
CA VAL A 297 3.16 -4.56 5.56
C VAL A 297 3.92 -4.58 4.23
N SER A 298 3.58 -5.50 3.33
CA SER A 298 4.05 -5.46 1.94
C SER A 298 3.23 -4.49 1.09
N ALA A 299 3.77 -4.12 -0.07
CA ALA A 299 3.10 -3.25 -1.01
C ALA A 299 2.28 -4.08 -1.99
N SER A 300 1.19 -3.50 -2.47
CA SER A 300 0.42 -4.01 -3.60
C SER A 300 -0.02 -2.89 -4.53
N THR A 301 -0.31 -3.26 -5.76
CA THR A 301 -0.89 -2.35 -6.75
C THR A 301 -2.37 -2.09 -6.46
N ILE A 302 -2.87 -0.99 -7.01
CA ILE A 302 -4.30 -0.71 -7.14
C ILE A 302 -4.69 -0.82 -8.60
N ASP A 303 -5.99 -0.79 -8.90
CA ASP A 303 -6.49 -0.88 -10.26
C ASP A 303 -6.35 0.43 -11.07
N ARG A 304 -5.50 1.36 -10.61
CA ARG A 304 -5.13 2.60 -11.30
C ARG A 304 -3.68 2.54 -11.78
N GLY A 305 -3.48 2.78 -13.07
CA GLY A 305 -2.17 2.99 -13.69
C GLY A 305 -1.99 4.40 -14.24
N PHE A 306 -0.75 4.74 -14.57
CA PHE A 306 -0.38 5.95 -15.30
C PHE A 306 0.23 5.59 -16.63
N GLU A 307 -0.53 5.83 -17.69
CA GLU A 307 -0.13 5.53 -19.06
C GLU A 307 0.61 6.72 -19.65
N SER A 308 1.78 6.46 -20.22
CA SER A 308 2.61 7.43 -20.93
C SER A 308 3.02 6.83 -22.28
N ASN A 309 2.08 6.74 -23.20
CA ASN A 309 2.31 6.01 -24.46
C ASN A 309 3.28 6.76 -25.39
N ILE A 310 3.94 6.02 -26.28
CA ILE A 310 4.76 6.60 -27.35
C ILE A 310 4.12 6.37 -28.71
N LEU A 311 3.95 7.43 -29.48
CA LEU A 311 3.45 7.39 -30.84
C LEU A 311 4.63 7.44 -31.82
N LEU A 312 4.88 6.34 -32.52
CA LEU A 312 5.86 6.25 -33.61
C LEU A 312 5.26 6.90 -34.87
N GLY A 313 6.02 7.75 -35.56
CA GLY A 313 5.56 8.42 -36.79
C GLY A 313 5.84 7.64 -38.08
N GLY A 314 5.44 8.18 -39.23
CA GLY A 314 5.60 7.56 -40.56
C GLY A 314 4.25 7.25 -41.23
N ASP A 315 4.26 6.47 -42.31
CA ASP A 315 3.08 6.16 -43.12
C ASP A 315 2.02 5.32 -42.37
N GLU A 316 2.45 4.54 -41.38
CA GLU A 316 1.59 3.84 -40.41
C GLU A 316 1.97 4.27 -38.99
N SER A 317 1.26 5.25 -38.44
CA SER A 317 1.47 5.66 -37.05
C SER A 317 1.11 4.52 -36.09
N ARG A 318 2.03 4.15 -35.20
CA ARG A 318 1.85 3.06 -34.23
C ARG A 318 1.96 3.59 -32.81
N LEU A 319 0.94 3.30 -32.00
CA LEU A 319 0.92 3.63 -30.59
C LEU A 319 1.47 2.44 -29.81
N ILE A 320 2.52 2.67 -29.03
CA ILE A 320 3.09 1.69 -28.11
C ILE A 320 2.72 2.11 -26.69
N GLU A 321 2.18 1.17 -25.92
CA GLU A 321 1.80 1.41 -24.53
C GLU A 321 3.05 1.58 -23.67
N GLY A 322 3.02 2.57 -22.78
CA GLY A 322 4.12 2.86 -21.88
C GLY A 322 3.61 3.33 -20.53
N VAL A 323 4.47 3.29 -19.53
CA VAL A 323 4.17 3.76 -18.17
C VAL A 323 5.12 4.88 -17.78
N GLY A 324 4.60 5.83 -17.01
CA GLY A 324 5.37 6.99 -16.57
C GLY A 324 4.48 8.18 -16.25
N ILE A 325 5.02 9.12 -15.49
CA ILE A 325 4.33 10.37 -15.12
C ILE A 325 5.13 11.55 -15.68
N ASN A 326 4.64 12.05 -16.82
CA ASN A 326 5.19 13.18 -17.53
C ASN A 326 4.31 14.42 -17.28
N ILE A 327 4.84 15.35 -16.51
CA ILE A 327 4.15 16.59 -16.09
C ILE A 327 4.82 17.87 -16.61
N ALA A 328 5.94 17.74 -17.32
CA ALA A 328 6.58 18.82 -18.05
C ALA A 328 5.61 19.45 -19.07
N ASN A 329 5.84 20.70 -19.47
CA ASN A 329 5.01 21.36 -20.49
C ASN A 329 5.16 20.65 -21.84
N ILE A 330 4.30 19.65 -22.09
CA ILE A 330 4.13 19.02 -23.39
C ILE A 330 3.28 19.98 -24.21
N ASP A 331 3.89 21.09 -24.66
CA ASP A 331 3.26 21.99 -25.62
C ASP A 331 3.19 21.29 -26.97
N LYS A 332 2.06 20.62 -27.20
CA LYS A 332 1.64 19.96 -28.43
C LYS A 332 2.40 18.68 -28.78
N SER A 333 1.70 17.82 -29.50
CA SER A 333 2.11 16.54 -30.08
C SER A 333 3.24 16.70 -31.11
N GLN A 334 4.35 17.29 -30.72
CA GLN A 334 5.49 17.53 -31.57
C GLN A 334 6.30 16.24 -31.67
N ALA A 335 6.51 15.78 -32.90
CA ALA A 335 7.35 14.63 -33.16
C ALA A 335 8.82 15.05 -33.08
N TYR A 336 9.62 14.28 -32.35
CA TYR A 336 11.06 14.45 -32.23
C TYR A 336 11.78 13.30 -32.93
N PRO A 337 12.99 13.52 -33.46
CA PRO A 337 13.81 12.41 -33.96
C PRO A 337 14.04 11.40 -32.85
N LEU A 338 13.94 10.12 -33.18
CA LEU A 338 14.12 8.99 -32.28
C LEU A 338 15.47 8.33 -32.57
N ILE A 339 16.20 7.90 -31.54
CA ILE A 339 17.47 7.21 -31.72
C ILE A 339 17.69 6.16 -30.63
N HIS A 340 18.31 5.04 -30.97
CA HIS A 340 18.81 4.10 -29.96
C HIS A 340 20.14 4.58 -29.39
N ALA A 341 20.33 4.47 -28.07
CA ALA A 341 21.50 4.98 -27.38
C ALA A 341 22.83 4.41 -27.91
N ARG A 342 22.82 3.17 -28.44
CA ARG A 342 23.97 2.57 -29.13
C ARG A 342 24.52 3.44 -30.25
N SER A 343 23.66 4.05 -31.04
CA SER A 343 24.04 4.88 -32.19
C SER A 343 24.64 6.23 -31.78
N ALA A 344 24.47 6.63 -30.51
CA ALA A 344 25.05 7.83 -29.94
C ALA A 344 26.31 7.57 -29.09
N LYS A 345 26.84 6.33 -29.08
CA LYS A 345 28.04 5.95 -28.31
C LYS A 345 29.24 6.87 -28.60
N LYS A 346 29.93 7.34 -27.56
CA LYS A 346 31.26 7.96 -27.72
C LYS A 346 32.28 6.93 -28.22
N ILE A 347 33.30 7.39 -28.94
CA ILE A 347 34.33 6.51 -29.54
C ILE A 347 34.95 5.59 -28.47
N ASP A 348 35.33 6.16 -27.33
CA ASP A 348 36.03 5.46 -26.24
C ASP A 348 35.10 4.82 -25.19
N ALA A 349 33.78 4.93 -25.35
CA ALA A 349 32.83 4.35 -24.42
C ALA A 349 32.55 2.86 -24.70
N ASN A 350 32.30 2.09 -23.64
CA ASN A 350 31.80 0.72 -23.73
C ASN A 350 30.38 0.71 -24.35
N GLU A 351 30.11 -0.22 -25.27
CA GLU A 351 28.82 -0.29 -25.98
C GLU A 351 27.65 -0.63 -25.05
N GLU A 352 27.82 -1.58 -24.14
CA GLU A 352 26.80 -1.98 -23.17
C GLU A 352 26.43 -0.83 -22.24
N ALA A 353 27.42 -0.10 -21.74
CA ALA A 353 27.21 1.10 -20.93
C ALA A 353 26.47 2.20 -21.72
N ALA A 354 26.82 2.41 -22.99
CA ALA A 354 26.14 3.39 -23.85
C ALA A 354 24.71 3.00 -24.20
N ARG A 355 24.46 1.73 -24.53
CA ARG A 355 23.10 1.19 -24.74
C ARG A 355 22.19 1.44 -23.53
N ASN A 356 22.77 1.37 -22.34
CA ASN A 356 22.11 1.65 -21.07
C ASN A 356 22.03 3.13 -20.69
N CYS A 357 22.47 4.05 -21.56
CA CYS A 357 22.51 5.48 -21.26
C CYS A 357 23.29 5.83 -19.98
N ALA A 358 24.35 5.07 -19.70
CA ALA A 358 25.18 5.30 -18.53
C ALA A 358 25.87 6.68 -18.59
N PRO A 359 26.15 7.32 -17.44
CA PRO A 359 26.79 8.63 -17.40
C PRO A 359 28.08 8.68 -18.23
N ASP A 360 28.24 9.77 -18.99
CA ASP A 360 29.38 10.08 -19.85
C ASP A 360 29.67 9.13 -21.01
N THR A 361 28.73 8.27 -21.39
CA THR A 361 28.92 7.30 -22.48
C THR A 361 28.38 7.76 -23.85
N LEU A 362 27.53 8.80 -23.89
CA LEU A 362 26.82 9.26 -25.09
C LEU A 362 27.37 10.59 -25.65
N ASN A 363 27.33 10.76 -26.96
CA ASN A 363 27.78 11.97 -27.65
C ASN A 363 26.69 13.03 -27.69
N GLN A 364 26.96 14.19 -27.10
CA GLN A 364 26.03 15.32 -27.02
C GLN A 364 25.50 15.78 -28.38
N SER A 365 26.35 15.87 -29.40
CA SER A 365 25.93 16.38 -30.71
C SER A 365 24.96 15.44 -31.43
N ILE A 366 24.95 14.15 -31.06
CA ILE A 366 24.05 13.14 -31.62
C ILE A 366 22.73 13.08 -30.84
N VAL A 367 22.78 13.26 -29.51
CA VAL A 367 21.63 13.18 -28.59
C VAL A 367 20.76 14.44 -28.60
N LYS A 368 21.38 15.62 -28.75
CA LYS A 368 20.69 16.91 -28.59
C LYS A 368 19.43 17.01 -29.48
N GLY A 369 18.29 17.31 -28.86
CA GLY A 369 16.99 17.50 -29.51
C GLY A 369 16.24 16.23 -29.91
N LYS A 370 16.69 15.05 -29.45
CA LYS A 370 16.11 13.73 -29.80
C LYS A 370 15.51 13.02 -28.61
N ILE A 371 14.60 12.08 -28.88
CA ILE A 371 14.18 11.05 -27.93
C ILE A 371 15.19 9.89 -28.01
N VAL A 372 15.73 9.47 -26.87
CA VAL A 372 16.73 8.40 -26.79
C VAL A 372 16.09 7.13 -26.22
N VAL A 373 16.22 6.01 -26.95
CA VAL A 373 15.85 4.68 -26.48
C VAL A 373 17.03 4.08 -25.75
N CYS A 374 16.85 3.79 -24.46
CA CYS A 374 17.83 3.20 -23.56
C CYS A 374 17.38 1.78 -23.18
N ASP A 375 18.34 0.87 -23.09
CA ASP A 375 18.12 -0.49 -22.59
C ASP A 375 18.25 -0.52 -21.06
N SER A 376 17.78 -1.60 -20.42
CA SER A 376 17.92 -1.87 -18.97
C SER A 376 18.64 -3.20 -18.73
N ASP A 377 19.77 -3.39 -19.44
CA ASP A 377 20.54 -4.65 -19.43
C ASP A 377 21.63 -4.68 -18.33
N LEU A 378 21.80 -3.61 -17.55
CA LEU A 378 22.85 -3.49 -16.52
C LEU A 378 22.26 -3.42 -15.11
N ASP A 379 22.56 -4.44 -14.29
CA ASP A 379 22.24 -4.47 -12.86
C ASP A 379 22.80 -3.22 -12.15
N ASN A 380 21.96 -2.58 -11.32
CA ASN A 380 22.29 -1.44 -10.44
C ASN A 380 22.38 -0.02 -11.07
N GLN A 381 21.92 0.20 -12.30
CA GLN A 381 21.75 1.58 -12.79
C GLN A 381 20.38 2.15 -12.46
N VAL A 382 20.36 3.19 -11.62
CA VAL A 382 19.15 3.92 -11.25
C VAL A 382 18.59 4.63 -12.49
N ILE A 383 17.30 4.46 -12.78
CA ILE A 383 16.59 5.11 -13.91
C ILE A 383 16.85 6.63 -13.94
N GLN A 384 16.95 7.25 -12.76
CA GLN A 384 17.29 8.67 -12.62
C GLN A 384 18.63 9.02 -13.28
N TRP A 385 19.68 8.21 -13.14
CA TRP A 385 20.99 8.51 -13.76
C TRP A 385 20.93 8.44 -15.28
N LYS A 386 20.14 7.50 -15.83
CA LYS A 386 19.89 7.41 -17.28
C LYS A 386 19.13 8.64 -17.77
N SER A 387 18.07 9.03 -17.06
CA SER A 387 17.27 10.24 -17.33
C SER A 387 18.15 11.49 -17.30
N ASP A 388 18.93 11.67 -16.23
CA ASP A 388 19.82 12.81 -16.02
C ASP A 388 20.88 12.91 -17.12
N GLU A 389 21.45 11.80 -17.57
CA GLU A 389 22.45 11.81 -18.65
C GLU A 389 21.85 12.26 -19.98
N VAL A 390 20.72 11.69 -20.38
CA VAL A 390 20.05 12.08 -21.64
C VAL A 390 19.64 13.55 -21.58
N LYS A 391 19.08 13.99 -20.44
CA LYS A 391 18.70 15.39 -20.21
C LYS A 391 19.91 16.34 -20.23
N ARG A 392 21.00 16.00 -19.56
CA ARG A 392 22.24 16.78 -19.51
C ARG A 392 22.84 17.00 -20.91
N LEU A 393 22.71 16.00 -21.78
CA LEU A 393 23.17 16.08 -23.17
C LEU A 393 22.19 16.85 -24.08
N GLY A 394 21.08 17.35 -23.54
CA GLY A 394 20.08 18.13 -24.26
C GLY A 394 19.13 17.27 -25.11
N GLY A 395 18.96 15.99 -24.76
CA GLY A 395 17.88 15.18 -25.30
C GLY A 395 16.52 15.77 -24.93
N THR A 396 15.48 15.40 -25.68
CA THR A 396 14.10 15.89 -25.46
C THR A 396 13.27 14.91 -24.61
N GLY A 397 13.64 13.64 -24.62
CA GLY A 397 12.98 12.61 -23.82
C GLY A 397 13.73 11.28 -23.86
N MET A 398 13.31 10.34 -23.02
CA MET A 398 13.87 9.01 -22.92
C MET A 398 12.77 7.94 -22.99
N VAL A 399 13.05 6.87 -23.73
CA VAL A 399 12.28 5.62 -23.71
C VAL A 399 13.17 4.58 -23.06
N LEU A 400 12.75 4.03 -21.93
CA LEU A 400 13.47 2.95 -21.27
C LEU A 400 12.76 1.62 -21.58
N ILE A 401 13.52 0.65 -22.09
CA ILE A 401 13.06 -0.73 -22.25
C ILE A 401 13.44 -1.50 -20.98
N ASP A 402 12.46 -1.91 -20.18
CA ASP A 402 12.70 -2.56 -18.88
C ASP A 402 11.58 -3.56 -18.52
N ASP A 403 11.97 -4.73 -18.01
CA ASP A 403 11.09 -5.80 -17.53
C ASP A 403 10.60 -5.56 -16.09
N GLU A 404 11.40 -4.94 -15.23
CA GLU A 404 11.17 -4.94 -13.77
C GLU A 404 10.47 -3.68 -13.25
N SER A 405 10.53 -2.58 -14.00
CA SER A 405 10.04 -1.27 -13.56
C SER A 405 8.71 -0.84 -14.20
N VAL A 406 8.06 -1.74 -14.97
CA VAL A 406 6.72 -1.48 -15.53
C VAL A 406 5.59 -1.43 -14.50
N ASP A 407 5.82 -1.92 -13.28
CA ASP A 407 4.91 -1.77 -12.15
C ASP A 407 5.07 -0.44 -11.40
N LEU A 408 6.11 0.35 -11.71
CA LEU A 408 6.41 1.64 -11.13
C LEU A 408 6.25 2.76 -12.16
N SER A 409 5.56 3.83 -11.78
CA SER A 409 5.56 5.04 -12.59
C SER A 409 6.70 5.96 -12.19
N PHE A 410 7.72 6.04 -13.03
CA PHE A 410 8.81 6.99 -12.85
C PHE A 410 8.32 8.44 -13.07
N ILE A 411 8.79 9.35 -12.22
CA ILE A 411 8.45 10.78 -12.25
C ILE A 411 9.76 11.57 -12.38
N ASP A 412 9.95 12.25 -13.51
CA ASP A 412 10.89 13.36 -13.62
C ASP A 412 10.07 14.63 -13.90
N PRO A 413 9.98 15.57 -12.95
CA PRO A 413 9.19 16.79 -13.14
C PRO A 413 9.63 17.63 -14.34
N SER A 414 10.85 17.44 -14.81
CA SER A 414 11.53 18.32 -15.75
C SER A 414 11.99 17.65 -17.04
N PHE A 415 11.68 16.36 -17.22
CA PHE A 415 12.11 15.58 -18.37
C PHE A 415 11.09 14.52 -18.75
N LEU A 416 10.99 14.22 -20.04
CA LEU A 416 10.02 13.25 -20.55
C LEU A 416 10.60 11.85 -20.50
N VAL A 417 9.98 10.94 -19.75
CA VAL A 417 10.40 9.54 -19.65
C VAL A 417 9.20 8.62 -19.81
N THR A 418 9.31 7.63 -20.68
CA THR A 418 8.37 6.50 -20.73
C THR A 418 9.13 5.20 -20.58
N ILE A 419 8.57 4.28 -19.80
CA ILE A 419 9.07 2.92 -19.64
C ILE A 419 8.16 2.00 -20.43
N ILE A 420 8.74 1.09 -21.21
CA ILE A 420 8.02 0.11 -22.01
C ILE A 420 8.55 -1.29 -21.74
N LYS A 421 7.71 -2.27 -22.01
CA LYS A 421 8.11 -3.68 -21.91
C LYS A 421 9.07 -4.06 -23.04
N PRO A 422 9.98 -5.03 -22.83
CA PRO A 422 10.85 -5.53 -23.88
C PRO A 422 10.13 -6.07 -25.12
N GLU A 423 8.97 -6.72 -24.95
CA GLU A 423 8.14 -7.16 -26.09
C GLU A 423 7.74 -6.01 -27.04
N ASP A 424 7.46 -4.83 -26.47
CA ASP A 424 7.14 -3.62 -27.21
C ASP A 424 8.40 -2.89 -27.69
N GLY A 425 9.51 -2.99 -26.95
CA GLY A 425 10.83 -2.49 -27.34
C GLY A 425 11.30 -3.06 -28.68
N ILE A 426 10.99 -4.32 -28.97
CA ILE A 426 11.27 -4.96 -30.27
C ILE A 426 10.60 -4.18 -31.42
N GLN A 427 9.37 -3.71 -31.22
CA GLN A 427 8.63 -2.95 -32.23
C GLN A 427 9.29 -1.59 -32.49
N ILE A 428 9.73 -0.90 -31.43
CA ILE A 428 10.46 0.37 -31.54
C ILE A 428 11.79 0.18 -32.29
N MET A 429 12.55 -0.86 -31.94
CA MET A 429 13.82 -1.15 -32.60
C MET A 429 13.64 -1.53 -34.07
N SER A 430 12.60 -2.29 -34.41
CA SER A 430 12.24 -2.59 -35.80
C SER A 430 11.91 -1.32 -36.58
N TYR A 431 11.16 -0.39 -35.97
CA TYR A 431 10.83 0.91 -36.56
C TYR A 431 12.06 1.80 -36.78
N ILE A 432 12.95 1.92 -35.79
CA ILE A 432 14.19 2.70 -35.93
C ILE A 432 15.02 2.23 -37.12
N ASN A 433 15.04 0.92 -37.39
CA ASN A 433 15.80 0.32 -38.49
C ASN A 433 15.08 0.39 -39.86
N SER A 434 13.77 0.66 -39.90
CA SER A 434 13.00 0.65 -41.15
C SER A 434 13.02 1.99 -41.90
N THR A 435 13.42 3.08 -41.23
CA THR A 435 13.46 4.43 -41.80
C THR A 435 14.78 5.13 -41.46
N ARG A 436 15.19 6.09 -42.32
CA ARG A 436 16.37 6.94 -42.07
C ARG A 436 16.07 8.11 -41.13
N GLU A 437 14.81 8.46 -40.97
CA GLU A 437 14.35 9.58 -40.15
C GLU A 437 13.26 9.12 -39.17
N PRO A 438 13.60 8.21 -38.23
CA PRO A 438 12.64 7.76 -37.23
C PRO A 438 12.25 8.93 -36.33
N ILE A 439 10.95 9.09 -36.11
CA ILE A 439 10.38 10.14 -35.26
C ILE A 439 9.37 9.53 -34.28
N ALA A 440 9.25 10.14 -33.10
CA ALA A 440 8.26 9.73 -32.13
C ALA A 440 7.76 10.90 -31.27
N THR A 441 6.60 10.70 -30.65
CA THR A 441 6.03 11.62 -29.66
C THR A 441 5.74 10.86 -28.38
N ILE A 442 6.30 11.30 -27.25
CA ILE A 442 5.87 10.83 -25.93
C ILE A 442 4.57 11.56 -25.59
N MET A 443 3.50 10.81 -25.41
CA MET A 443 2.16 11.36 -25.17
C MET A 443 2.02 11.82 -23.72
N PRO A 444 1.17 12.84 -23.46
CA PRO A 444 0.87 13.25 -22.09
C PRO A 444 0.35 12.10 -21.24
N THR A 445 0.81 12.02 -19.99
CA THR A 445 0.37 10.98 -19.07
C THR A 445 -1.12 11.05 -18.83
N ARG A 446 -1.78 9.88 -18.81
CA ARG A 446 -3.20 9.75 -18.44
C ARG A 446 -3.34 8.81 -17.25
N SER A 447 -4.28 9.14 -16.37
CA SER A 447 -4.71 8.23 -15.30
C SER A 447 -5.76 7.28 -15.85
N ARG A 448 -5.59 5.97 -15.68
CA ARG A 448 -6.58 4.97 -16.10
C ARG A 448 -6.94 4.07 -14.92
N THR A 449 -8.24 3.90 -14.66
CA THR A 449 -8.79 3.07 -13.57
C THR A 449 -9.54 1.86 -14.13
N GLY A 450 -9.61 0.77 -13.36
CA GLY A 450 -10.39 -0.43 -13.70
C GLY A 450 -9.81 -1.28 -14.84
N HIS A 451 -8.55 -1.01 -15.22
CA HIS A 451 -7.90 -1.70 -16.34
C HIS A 451 -6.84 -2.72 -15.91
N MET A 452 -6.37 -2.65 -14.66
CA MET A 452 -5.29 -3.51 -14.18
C MET A 452 -5.83 -4.65 -13.32
N LEU A 453 -5.28 -5.85 -13.53
CA LEU A 453 -5.35 -6.95 -12.57
C LEU A 453 -4.71 -6.46 -11.25
N ALA A 454 -5.54 -6.23 -10.24
CA ALA A 454 -5.11 -5.67 -8.97
C ALA A 454 -5.80 -6.38 -7.80
N PRO A 455 -5.13 -6.60 -6.65
CA PRO A 455 -3.74 -6.26 -6.42
C PRO A 455 -2.79 -7.27 -7.05
N SER A 456 -1.64 -6.77 -7.50
CA SER A 456 -0.42 -7.54 -7.75
C SER A 456 0.67 -7.05 -6.79
N ILE A 457 1.61 -7.92 -6.44
CA ILE A 457 2.75 -7.56 -5.58
C ILE A 457 3.87 -7.01 -6.47
N PRO A 458 4.31 -5.75 -6.23
CA PRO A 458 5.32 -5.12 -7.06
C PRO A 458 6.72 -5.72 -6.82
N SER A 459 7.59 -5.56 -7.80
CA SER A 459 8.98 -6.04 -7.83
C SER A 459 9.71 -5.66 -6.55
N PHE A 460 9.68 -4.38 -6.21
CA PHE A 460 10.41 -3.81 -5.08
C PHE A 460 9.94 -4.33 -3.71
N SER A 461 8.69 -4.80 -3.58
CA SER A 461 8.17 -5.17 -2.26
C SER A 461 9.00 -6.33 -1.69
N SER A 462 9.61 -6.12 -0.53
CA SER A 462 10.44 -7.14 0.11
C SER A 462 9.66 -8.42 0.40
N ARG A 463 10.30 -9.57 0.20
CA ARG A 463 9.72 -10.92 0.29
C ARG A 463 10.26 -11.69 1.49
N GLY A 464 9.42 -12.54 2.05
CA GLY A 464 9.81 -13.54 3.05
C GLY A 464 10.70 -14.66 2.48
N PRO A 465 11.10 -15.61 3.33
CA PRO A 465 10.93 -15.61 4.79
C PRO A 465 11.83 -14.60 5.49
N TYR A 466 11.57 -14.32 6.76
CA TYR A 466 12.46 -13.46 7.54
C TYR A 466 13.85 -14.10 7.72
N LEU A 467 14.89 -13.28 7.54
CA LEU A 467 16.28 -13.75 7.58
C LEU A 467 16.67 -14.35 8.94
N LEU A 468 16.22 -13.76 10.05
CA LEU A 468 16.64 -14.21 11.38
C LEU A 468 15.89 -15.45 11.89
N THR A 469 14.67 -15.69 11.42
CA THR A 469 13.93 -16.92 11.71
C THR A 469 12.86 -17.18 10.66
N ARG A 470 12.80 -18.42 10.17
CA ARG A 470 11.75 -18.89 9.27
C ARG A 470 10.49 -19.30 10.05
N SER A 471 10.55 -19.48 11.36
CA SER A 471 9.43 -19.98 12.19
C SER A 471 8.32 -18.94 12.44
N ILE A 472 8.41 -17.74 11.87
CA ILE A 472 7.32 -16.75 11.78
C ILE A 472 7.17 -16.32 10.32
N LEU A 473 5.96 -16.42 9.79
CA LEU A 473 5.65 -15.98 8.43
C LEU A 473 5.67 -14.45 8.35
N LYS A 474 6.42 -13.90 7.40
CA LYS A 474 6.45 -12.47 7.06
C LYS A 474 6.46 -12.28 5.55
N PRO A 475 5.91 -11.17 5.01
CA PRO A 475 5.17 -10.10 5.72
C PRO A 475 3.85 -10.60 6.32
N ASP A 476 3.15 -9.79 7.11
CA ASP A 476 1.86 -10.19 7.72
C ASP A 476 0.68 -9.95 6.78
N ILE A 477 0.73 -8.86 6.01
CA ILE A 477 -0.38 -8.36 5.20
C ILE A 477 0.15 -7.51 4.04
N ALA A 478 -0.59 -7.44 2.93
CA ALA A 478 -0.37 -6.51 1.83
C ALA A 478 -1.37 -5.35 1.86
N ALA A 479 -0.93 -4.16 1.45
CA ALA A 479 -1.80 -2.99 1.30
C ALA A 479 -1.33 -2.09 0.15
N PRO A 480 -2.18 -1.18 -0.36
CA PRO A 480 -1.86 -0.31 -1.49
C PRO A 480 -0.57 0.47 -1.24
N GLY A 481 0.43 0.24 -2.07
CA GLY A 481 1.76 0.85 -1.92
C GLY A 481 2.35 1.34 -3.23
N VAL A 482 1.64 1.22 -4.35
CA VAL A 482 2.12 1.66 -5.67
C VAL A 482 1.30 2.85 -6.13
N ASN A 483 1.97 3.89 -6.61
CA ASN A 483 1.34 5.01 -7.29
C ASN A 483 0.30 5.75 -6.42
N ILE A 484 0.61 5.94 -5.14
CA ILE A 484 -0.30 6.52 -4.14
C ILE A 484 -0.18 8.04 -4.12
N LEU A 485 -1.31 8.72 -4.34
CA LEU A 485 -1.41 10.18 -4.23
C LEU A 485 -1.66 10.58 -2.77
N ALA A 486 -0.80 11.44 -2.22
CA ALA A 486 -0.95 11.98 -0.87
C ALA A 486 -0.33 13.39 -0.77
N SER A 487 -0.47 14.06 0.38
CA SER A 487 0.04 15.42 0.58
C SER A 487 1.55 15.52 0.39
N TRP A 488 2.00 16.68 -0.10
CA TRP A 488 3.40 16.99 -0.32
C TRP A 488 3.83 18.32 0.30
N LEU A 489 5.10 18.65 0.14
CA LEU A 489 5.71 19.91 0.56
C LEU A 489 5.25 21.05 -0.37
N ILE A 490 4.46 22.00 0.14
CA ILE A 490 3.91 23.14 -0.64
C ILE A 490 5.02 24.06 -1.22
N GLY A 491 6.25 23.98 -0.71
CA GLY A 491 7.38 24.80 -1.16
C GLY A 491 8.39 24.08 -2.08
N ASP A 492 8.19 22.80 -2.38
CA ASP A 492 9.19 21.99 -3.09
C ASP A 492 9.19 22.29 -4.60
N ARG A 493 10.11 23.18 -5.00
CA ARG A 493 10.32 23.54 -6.40
C ARG A 493 10.98 22.43 -7.22
N ASN A 494 11.67 21.48 -6.60
CA ASN A 494 12.31 20.38 -7.33
C ASN A 494 11.26 19.37 -7.82
N ALA A 495 10.13 19.25 -7.12
CA ALA A 495 8.98 18.45 -7.52
C ALA A 495 8.06 19.14 -8.56
N ALA A 496 8.45 20.32 -9.06
CA ALA A 496 7.66 21.10 -10.01
C ALA A 496 8.32 21.18 -11.40
N PRO A 497 7.56 21.05 -12.49
CA PRO A 497 8.04 21.40 -13.82
C PRO A 497 8.30 22.90 -13.91
N GLU A 498 9.18 23.29 -14.81
CA GLU A 498 9.51 24.69 -15.06
C GLU A 498 8.23 25.50 -15.38
N GLY A 499 8.08 26.65 -14.72
CA GLY A 499 6.92 27.55 -14.91
C GLY A 499 5.64 27.14 -14.19
N LYS A 500 5.60 26.03 -13.45
CA LYS A 500 4.43 25.65 -12.61
C LYS A 500 4.69 25.89 -11.12
N PRO A 501 3.64 26.13 -10.32
CA PRO A 501 3.77 26.19 -8.87
C PRO A 501 4.15 24.80 -8.29
N PRO A 502 4.84 24.75 -7.13
CA PRO A 502 5.06 23.50 -6.42
C PRO A 502 3.77 22.70 -6.19
N PRO A 503 3.85 21.36 -6.25
CA PRO A 503 2.66 20.52 -6.14
C PRO A 503 2.20 20.42 -4.67
N LEU A 504 0.88 20.47 -4.46
CA LEU A 504 0.28 20.26 -3.12
C LEU A 504 0.20 18.78 -2.72
N PHE A 505 0.20 17.91 -3.72
CA PHE A 505 0.13 16.46 -3.60
C PHE A 505 1.22 15.83 -4.45
N ASN A 506 1.67 14.64 -4.09
CA ASN A 506 2.64 13.90 -4.89
C ASN A 506 2.24 12.42 -4.98
N ILE A 507 2.71 11.75 -6.01
CA ILE A 507 2.50 10.32 -6.23
C ILE A 507 3.79 9.60 -5.82
N GLN A 508 3.69 8.65 -4.89
CA GLN A 508 4.84 7.82 -4.49
C GLN A 508 4.49 6.34 -4.45
N SER A 509 5.53 5.52 -4.56
CA SER A 509 5.48 4.07 -4.45
C SER A 509 6.47 3.59 -3.40
N GLY A 510 6.09 2.55 -2.67
CA GLY A 510 6.90 1.92 -1.62
C GLY A 510 6.03 1.21 -0.59
N THR A 511 6.63 0.26 0.13
CA THR A 511 6.03 -0.28 1.37
C THR A 511 5.83 0.80 2.43
N SER A 512 6.54 1.92 2.30
CA SER A 512 6.31 3.15 3.04
C SER A 512 4.89 3.71 2.87
N MET A 513 4.24 3.52 1.73
CA MET A 513 2.87 3.98 1.46
C MET A 513 1.84 2.92 1.85
N SER A 514 2.21 1.63 1.84
CA SER A 514 1.31 0.55 2.30
C SER A 514 1.17 0.51 3.83
N CYS A 515 2.26 0.75 4.56
CA CYS A 515 2.28 0.86 6.03
C CYS A 515 1.18 1.80 6.59
N PRO A 516 1.07 3.08 6.17
CA PRO A 516 0.06 4.00 6.70
C PRO A 516 -1.38 3.62 6.32
N HIS A 517 -1.62 2.85 5.27
CA HIS A 517 -2.96 2.29 5.02
C HIS A 517 -3.37 1.34 6.16
N VAL A 518 -2.48 0.44 6.57
CA VAL A 518 -2.75 -0.47 7.69
C VAL A 518 -2.79 0.29 9.03
N SER A 519 -1.97 1.33 9.21
CA SER A 519 -2.02 2.21 10.40
C SER A 519 -3.37 2.93 10.53
N GLY A 520 -3.94 3.41 9.43
CA GLY A 520 -5.27 4.02 9.41
C GLY A 520 -6.36 3.03 9.83
N ILE A 521 -6.33 1.80 9.32
CA ILE A 521 -7.26 0.73 9.70
C ILE A 521 -7.09 0.35 11.17
N ALA A 522 -5.86 0.17 11.63
CA ALA A 522 -5.55 -0.10 13.03
C ALA A 522 -6.07 1.00 13.97
N ALA A 523 -5.98 2.27 13.55
CA ALA A 523 -6.49 3.39 14.33
C ALA A 523 -8.02 3.40 14.45
N ARG A 524 -8.73 3.04 13.37
CA ARG A 524 -10.20 2.86 13.40
C ARG A 524 -10.60 1.72 14.32
N LEU A 525 -9.91 0.58 14.22
CA LEU A 525 -10.15 -0.56 15.11
C LEU A 525 -9.90 -0.20 16.57
N LYS A 526 -8.84 0.56 16.87
CA LYS A 526 -8.56 1.03 18.22
C LYS A 526 -9.59 2.03 18.73
N SER A 527 -10.15 2.86 17.85
CA SER A 527 -11.27 3.77 18.19
C SER A 527 -12.54 2.97 18.53
N ARG A 528 -12.86 1.97 17.71
CA ARG A 528 -14.06 1.13 17.87
C ARG A 528 -13.94 0.15 19.04
N TYR A 529 -12.74 -0.38 19.27
CA TYR A 529 -12.42 -1.34 20.30
C TYR A 529 -11.22 -0.86 21.16
N PRO A 530 -11.43 0.13 22.06
CA PRO A 530 -10.34 0.70 22.86
C PRO A 530 -9.60 -0.32 23.73
N SER A 531 -10.27 -1.39 24.15
CA SER A 531 -9.70 -2.46 24.98
C SER A 531 -8.91 -3.51 24.19
N TRP A 532 -8.99 -3.51 22.85
CA TRP A 532 -8.24 -4.48 22.05
C TRP A 532 -6.74 -4.26 22.18
N SER A 533 -6.03 -5.37 22.34
CA SER A 533 -4.57 -5.43 22.35
C SER A 533 -4.02 -5.23 20.93
N PRO A 534 -2.73 -4.87 20.79
CA PRO A 534 -2.06 -4.84 19.49
C PRO A 534 -2.19 -6.17 18.72
N ALA A 535 -2.14 -7.30 19.43
CA ALA A 535 -2.30 -8.62 18.83
C ALA A 535 -3.73 -8.89 18.33
N ALA A 536 -4.75 -8.42 19.05
CA ALA A 536 -6.14 -8.51 18.61
C ALA A 536 -6.38 -7.71 17.32
N ILE A 537 -5.85 -6.48 17.26
CA ILE A 537 -5.91 -5.62 16.06
C ILE A 537 -5.18 -6.28 14.89
N ARG A 538 -3.95 -6.76 15.09
CA ARG A 538 -3.20 -7.53 14.08
C ARG A 538 -4.01 -8.73 13.58
N SER A 539 -4.58 -9.50 14.51
CA SER A 539 -5.36 -10.69 14.16
C SER A 539 -6.55 -10.33 13.31
N ALA A 540 -7.34 -9.33 13.69
CA ALA A 540 -8.52 -8.92 12.94
C ALA A 540 -8.13 -8.50 11.51
N ILE A 541 -7.04 -7.76 11.35
CA ILE A 541 -6.51 -7.34 10.04
C ILE A 541 -6.10 -8.54 9.19
N MET A 542 -5.34 -9.47 9.76
CA MET A 542 -4.82 -10.63 9.02
C MET A 542 -5.91 -11.64 8.65
N THR A 543 -6.81 -11.98 9.58
CA THR A 543 -7.74 -13.10 9.38
C THR A 543 -8.89 -12.79 8.43
N THR A 544 -9.11 -11.50 8.14
CA THR A 544 -10.14 -11.01 7.21
C THR A 544 -9.55 -10.44 5.91
N ALA A 545 -8.27 -10.71 5.65
CA ALA A 545 -7.61 -10.34 4.40
C ALA A 545 -8.16 -11.17 3.23
N VAL A 546 -8.08 -10.62 2.01
CA VAL A 546 -8.50 -11.31 0.78
C VAL A 546 -7.31 -11.76 -0.06
N GLN A 547 -7.41 -12.90 -0.74
CA GLN A 547 -6.30 -13.52 -1.49
C GLN A 547 -6.49 -13.46 -3.01
N MET A 548 -7.39 -12.59 -3.47
CA MET A 548 -7.84 -12.55 -4.86
C MET A 548 -7.77 -11.12 -5.41
N THR A 549 -7.66 -10.98 -6.74
CA THR A 549 -7.69 -9.73 -7.50
C THR A 549 -9.12 -9.27 -7.77
N ASN A 550 -9.37 -8.02 -8.13
CA ASN A 550 -10.65 -7.47 -8.60
C ASN A 550 -11.40 -8.33 -9.65
N THR A 551 -10.72 -9.23 -10.37
CA THR A 551 -11.32 -10.15 -11.36
C THR A 551 -11.72 -11.53 -10.81
N GLY A 552 -11.47 -11.82 -9.53
CA GLY A 552 -11.69 -13.16 -8.96
C GLY A 552 -10.49 -14.10 -9.05
N SER A 553 -9.40 -13.70 -9.71
CA SER A 553 -8.18 -14.50 -9.84
C SER A 553 -7.31 -14.41 -8.58
N HIS A 554 -6.32 -15.28 -8.44
CA HIS A 554 -5.35 -15.17 -7.34
C HIS A 554 -4.47 -13.92 -7.50
N ILE A 555 -4.04 -13.35 -6.37
CA ILE A 555 -3.00 -12.30 -6.37
C ILE A 555 -1.74 -12.86 -7.05
N THR A 556 -1.14 -12.04 -7.92
CA THR A 556 0.10 -12.35 -8.64
C THR A 556 1.26 -11.48 -8.19
N THR A 557 2.45 -11.81 -8.64
CA THR A 557 3.64 -10.94 -8.64
C THR A 557 3.65 -10.07 -9.90
N GLU A 558 4.60 -9.14 -9.97
CA GLU A 558 4.88 -8.30 -11.16
C GLU A 558 5.07 -9.12 -12.44
N THR A 559 5.68 -10.31 -12.34
CA THR A 559 5.91 -11.26 -13.45
C THR A 559 4.66 -12.08 -13.82
N GLY A 560 3.52 -11.86 -13.15
CA GLY A 560 2.28 -12.61 -13.37
C GLY A 560 2.26 -14.01 -12.73
N GLN A 561 3.30 -14.38 -11.98
CA GLN A 561 3.33 -15.64 -11.23
C GLN A 561 2.37 -15.57 -10.04
N LYS A 562 1.83 -16.72 -9.62
CA LYS A 562 0.97 -16.79 -8.43
C LYS A 562 1.76 -16.36 -7.20
N ALA A 563 1.31 -15.31 -6.52
CA ALA A 563 1.95 -14.86 -5.30
C ALA A 563 1.68 -15.83 -4.14
N THR A 564 2.63 -15.86 -3.22
CA THR A 564 2.68 -16.73 -2.05
C THR A 564 2.50 -15.91 -0.77
N PRO A 565 2.24 -16.57 0.37
CA PRO A 565 2.29 -15.93 1.68
C PRO A 565 3.61 -15.22 2.03
N TYR A 566 4.74 -15.51 1.37
CA TYR A 566 5.96 -14.70 1.55
C TYR A 566 5.93 -13.36 0.79
N ASP A 567 4.97 -13.16 -0.11
CA ASP A 567 4.81 -11.94 -0.88
C ASP A 567 3.78 -11.01 -0.22
N PHE A 568 2.65 -11.56 0.24
CA PHE A 568 1.52 -10.80 0.78
C PHE A 568 1.09 -11.14 2.21
N GLY A 569 1.73 -12.11 2.85
CA GLY A 569 1.33 -12.59 4.17
C GLY A 569 -0.05 -13.26 4.15
N ALA A 570 -0.99 -12.69 4.89
CA ALA A 570 -2.37 -13.16 4.93
C ALA A 570 -3.16 -12.80 3.67
N GLY A 571 -2.80 -11.73 2.94
CA GLY A 571 -3.49 -11.27 1.73
C GLY A 571 -3.54 -9.75 1.65
N GLN A 572 -4.36 -9.23 0.75
CA GLN A 572 -4.71 -7.81 0.70
C GLN A 572 -5.60 -7.44 1.88
N VAL A 573 -5.27 -6.36 2.57
CA VAL A 573 -6.08 -5.80 3.66
C VAL A 573 -7.47 -5.37 3.17
N THR A 574 -8.49 -5.52 4.03
CA THR A 574 -9.85 -5.02 3.79
C THR A 574 -10.20 -3.93 4.80
N VAL A 575 -11.13 -3.03 4.44
CA VAL A 575 -11.50 -1.90 5.31
C VAL A 575 -12.48 -2.33 6.41
N PHE A 576 -13.51 -3.09 6.02
CA PHE A 576 -14.62 -3.42 6.94
C PHE A 576 -14.47 -4.77 7.64
N GLY A 577 -13.85 -5.75 6.98
CA GLY A 577 -13.61 -7.08 7.55
C GLY A 577 -13.05 -7.05 8.97
N PRO A 578 -11.99 -6.28 9.25
CA PRO A 578 -11.37 -6.25 10.57
C PRO A 578 -12.28 -5.71 11.69
N SER A 579 -13.34 -4.97 11.35
CA SER A 579 -14.31 -4.47 12.33
C SER A 579 -15.27 -5.56 12.82
N SER A 580 -15.29 -6.73 12.20
CA SER A 580 -16.14 -7.85 12.60
C SER A 580 -15.48 -9.18 12.23
N PRO A 581 -14.32 -9.52 12.84
CA PRO A 581 -13.52 -10.68 12.44
C PRO A 581 -14.10 -12.01 12.95
N GLY A 582 -15.07 -11.98 13.88
CA GLY A 582 -15.63 -13.16 14.53
C GLY A 582 -14.70 -13.75 15.59
N LEU A 583 -13.50 -14.19 15.19
CA LEU A 583 -12.47 -14.71 16.08
C LEU A 583 -11.16 -13.93 15.93
N ILE A 584 -10.41 -13.83 17.02
CA ILE A 584 -9.06 -13.25 17.04
C ILE A 584 -8.06 -14.18 17.75
N TYR A 585 -6.81 -14.13 17.33
CA TYR A 585 -5.66 -14.76 17.98
C TYR A 585 -4.94 -13.73 18.82
N GLU A 586 -5.06 -13.83 20.14
CA GLU A 586 -4.36 -12.95 21.07
C GLU A 586 -2.99 -13.52 21.43
N THR A 587 -1.93 -12.83 21.01
CA THR A 587 -0.57 -13.04 21.51
C THR A 587 -0.39 -12.24 22.79
N THR A 588 -0.06 -12.92 23.90
CA THR A 588 0.11 -12.31 25.22
C THR A 588 1.55 -11.83 25.44
N PRO A 589 1.81 -10.97 26.45
CA PRO A 589 3.18 -10.63 26.84
C PRO A 589 4.04 -11.88 27.14
N MET A 590 3.44 -12.90 27.75
CA MET A 590 4.13 -14.15 28.05
C MET A 590 4.55 -14.90 26.77
N ASP A 591 3.73 -14.87 25.72
CA ASP A 591 4.08 -15.46 24.42
C ASP A 591 5.28 -14.77 23.79
N TYR A 592 5.40 -13.45 23.93
CA TYR A 592 6.57 -12.71 23.45
C TYR A 592 7.83 -12.98 24.27
N LEU A 593 7.71 -13.18 25.58
CA LEU A 593 8.85 -13.60 26.41
C LEU A 593 9.28 -15.03 26.04
N ASN A 594 8.34 -15.94 25.84
CA ASN A 594 8.60 -17.30 25.36
C ASN A 594 9.25 -17.30 23.98
N PHE A 595 8.81 -16.43 23.06
CA PHE A 595 9.46 -16.23 21.76
C PHE A 595 10.94 -15.91 21.92
N LEU A 596 11.30 -14.96 22.80
CA LEU A 596 12.69 -14.60 23.03
C LEU A 596 13.49 -15.80 23.57
N CYS A 597 12.91 -16.58 24.48
CA CYS A 597 13.54 -17.83 24.94
C CYS A 597 13.76 -18.83 23.81
N TYR A 598 12.75 -19.07 22.96
CA TYR A 598 12.83 -19.98 21.82
C TYR A 598 13.82 -19.51 20.75
N TYR A 599 13.97 -18.19 20.59
CA TYR A 599 14.93 -17.58 19.68
C TYR A 599 16.38 -17.79 20.14
N GLY A 600 16.61 -17.89 21.46
CA GLY A 600 17.91 -18.17 22.07
C GLY A 600 18.34 -17.22 23.19
N PHE A 601 17.48 -16.31 23.65
CA PHE A 601 17.81 -15.40 24.74
C PHE A 601 17.69 -16.07 26.10
N THR A 602 18.62 -15.75 27.01
CA THR A 602 18.55 -16.21 28.40
C THR A 602 17.58 -15.37 29.22
N SER A 603 17.05 -15.94 30.31
CA SER A 603 16.20 -15.21 31.25
C SER A 603 16.86 -13.92 31.78
N GLU A 604 18.20 -13.91 31.92
CA GLU A 604 18.95 -12.72 32.37
C GLU A 604 18.99 -11.63 31.30
N GLN A 605 19.22 -11.99 30.03
CA GLN A 605 19.17 -11.05 28.91
C GLN A 605 17.78 -10.45 28.76
N ILE A 606 16.73 -11.27 28.84
CA ILE A 606 15.35 -10.81 28.75
C ILE A 606 15.03 -9.81 29.88
N ARG A 607 15.51 -10.08 31.11
CA ARG A 607 15.38 -9.17 32.26
C ARG A 607 16.09 -7.83 32.11
N LYS A 608 17.11 -7.74 31.27
CA LYS A 608 17.76 -6.46 30.92
C LYS A 608 16.95 -5.66 29.89
N ILE A 609 16.11 -6.33 29.11
CA ILE A 609 15.29 -5.71 28.07
C ILE A 609 14.01 -5.12 28.67
N SER A 610 13.26 -5.87 29.49
CA SER A 610 11.99 -5.40 30.04
C SER A 610 11.88 -5.53 31.56
N ASN A 611 11.37 -4.44 32.16
CA ASN A 611 11.04 -4.38 33.59
C ASN A 611 9.61 -4.89 33.90
N ARG A 612 8.85 -5.34 32.90
CA ARG A 612 7.46 -5.84 33.05
C ARG A 612 7.37 -7.37 33.10
N ILE A 613 8.50 -8.04 33.24
CA ILE A 613 8.55 -9.50 33.30
C ILE A 613 7.93 -9.99 34.62
N PRO A 614 7.05 -11.01 34.58
CA PRO A 614 6.47 -11.59 35.78
C PRO A 614 7.53 -12.07 36.78
N GLN A 615 7.26 -11.87 38.07
CA GLN A 615 8.14 -12.39 39.13
C GLN A 615 8.24 -13.92 39.00
N GLY A 616 9.47 -14.44 39.05
CA GLY A 616 9.72 -15.88 38.87
C GLY A 616 9.74 -16.38 37.42
N PHE A 617 9.59 -15.50 36.41
CA PHE A 617 9.76 -15.90 35.01
C PHE A 617 11.14 -16.53 34.76
N ALA A 618 11.14 -17.70 34.13
CA ALA A 618 12.32 -18.39 33.63
C ALA A 618 12.00 -18.98 32.25
N CYS A 619 12.96 -18.92 31.34
CA CYS A 619 12.86 -19.62 30.07
C CYS A 619 12.64 -21.13 30.26
N PRO A 620 11.82 -21.78 29.44
CA PRO A 620 11.64 -23.23 29.50
C PRO A 620 12.96 -23.99 29.29
N GLU A 621 13.20 -25.04 30.09
CA GLU A 621 14.48 -25.79 30.14
C GLU A 621 14.86 -26.48 28.81
N GLN A 622 13.92 -26.65 27.87
CA GLN A 622 14.13 -27.29 26.56
C GLN A 622 13.57 -26.43 25.41
N SER A 623 13.90 -25.14 25.43
CA SER A 623 13.50 -24.19 24.39
C SER A 623 14.27 -24.43 23.08
N SER A 624 13.57 -24.52 21.95
CA SER A 624 14.17 -24.60 20.61
C SER A 624 13.56 -23.58 19.64
N ARG A 625 14.27 -23.24 18.57
CA ARG A 625 13.74 -22.36 17.50
C ARG A 625 12.50 -22.90 16.81
N GLY A 626 12.27 -24.22 16.85
CA GLY A 626 11.05 -24.84 16.34
C GLY A 626 9.81 -24.48 17.17
N ASP A 627 9.98 -24.19 18.46
CA ASP A 627 8.90 -23.87 19.39
C ASP A 627 8.29 -22.48 19.14
N ILE A 628 9.00 -21.61 18.41
CA ILE A 628 8.49 -20.31 17.92
C ILE A 628 7.14 -20.51 17.19
N SER A 629 6.98 -21.62 16.47
CA SER A 629 5.75 -21.97 15.75
C SER A 629 4.51 -22.02 16.65
N ASN A 630 4.68 -22.28 17.95
CA ASN A 630 3.59 -22.37 18.94
C ASN A 630 3.10 -21.02 19.48
N ILE A 631 3.77 -19.90 19.16
CA ILE A 631 3.26 -18.57 19.51
C ILE A 631 1.87 -18.41 18.91
N ASN A 632 0.95 -17.87 19.69
CA ASN A 632 -0.44 -17.68 19.28
C ASN A 632 -0.58 -16.57 18.24
N TYR A 633 -0.18 -16.87 17.01
CA TYR A 633 -0.09 -15.96 15.88
C TYR A 633 -1.14 -16.30 14.80
N PRO A 634 -1.69 -15.31 14.06
CA PRO A 634 -2.69 -15.55 13.02
C PRO A 634 -2.20 -16.29 11.77
N SER A 635 -0.92 -16.68 11.73
CA SER A 635 -0.31 -17.55 10.72
C SER A 635 0.50 -18.66 11.38
N ILE A 636 0.85 -19.69 10.62
CA ILE A 636 1.69 -20.80 11.09
C ILE A 636 2.89 -20.93 10.17
N SER A 637 4.10 -20.94 10.73
CA SER A 637 5.29 -21.30 9.97
C SER A 637 6.00 -22.45 10.67
N ILE A 638 6.41 -23.46 9.90
CA ILE A 638 7.16 -24.62 10.39
C ILE A 638 8.45 -24.69 9.59
N SER A 639 9.57 -24.49 10.29
CA SER A 639 10.92 -24.68 9.76
C SER A 639 11.46 -26.09 10.07
N ASN A 640 12.53 -26.47 9.37
CA ASN A 640 13.25 -27.73 9.58
C ASN A 640 12.33 -28.97 9.62
N PHE A 641 11.38 -29.04 8.67
CA PHE A 641 10.45 -30.16 8.54
C PHE A 641 11.10 -31.31 7.77
N ASN A 642 11.46 -32.38 8.49
CA ASN A 642 12.17 -33.53 7.93
C ASN A 642 11.26 -34.61 7.31
N GLY A 643 9.93 -34.46 7.41
CA GLY A 643 8.94 -35.41 6.90
C GLY A 643 8.84 -36.75 7.64
N LYS A 644 9.75 -37.04 8.58
CA LYS A 644 9.75 -38.28 9.37
C LYS A 644 8.83 -38.21 10.59
N GLU A 645 8.70 -37.02 11.17
CA GLU A 645 7.91 -36.78 12.36
C GLU A 645 6.81 -35.76 12.09
N SER A 646 5.66 -35.94 12.76
CA SER A 646 4.58 -34.95 12.71
C SER A 646 4.93 -33.74 13.57
N ARG A 647 4.72 -32.53 13.04
CA ARG A 647 4.82 -31.28 13.83
C ARG A 647 3.44 -30.88 14.32
N ARG A 648 3.36 -30.49 15.60
CA ARG A 648 2.12 -30.07 16.24
C ARG A 648 2.24 -28.63 16.69
N VAL A 649 1.23 -27.84 16.36
CA VAL A 649 1.17 -26.42 16.67
C VAL A 649 -0.16 -26.15 17.37
N SER A 650 -0.12 -25.47 18.51
CA SER A 650 -1.34 -25.07 19.23
C SER A 650 -1.71 -23.61 18.91
N ARG A 651 -3.00 -23.34 18.83
CA ARG A 651 -3.56 -21.99 18.68
C ARG A 651 -4.74 -21.82 19.62
N THR A 652 -4.94 -20.60 20.09
CA THR A 652 -6.07 -20.22 20.94
C THR A 652 -6.78 -19.04 20.31
N VAL A 653 -8.08 -19.19 20.08
CA VAL A 653 -8.92 -18.12 19.56
C VAL A 653 -9.81 -17.55 20.67
N THR A 654 -10.04 -16.25 20.62
CA THR A 654 -11.01 -15.55 21.47
C THR A 654 -12.21 -15.14 20.61
N ASN A 655 -13.42 -15.41 21.09
CA ASN A 655 -14.65 -14.99 20.44
C ASN A 655 -14.89 -13.49 20.58
N VAL A 656 -15.03 -12.78 19.46
CA VAL A 656 -15.37 -11.35 19.40
C VAL A 656 -16.52 -11.05 18.44
N ALA A 657 -17.29 -12.07 18.04
CA ALA A 657 -18.46 -11.91 17.19
C ALA A 657 -19.49 -10.96 17.83
N SER A 658 -20.00 -10.01 17.04
CA SER A 658 -20.94 -8.99 17.52
C SER A 658 -22.37 -9.54 17.65
N ARG A 659 -23.12 -9.02 18.62
CA ARG A 659 -24.49 -9.39 19.04
C ARG A 659 -25.61 -9.11 18.03
N LEU A 660 -25.32 -8.75 16.78
CA LEU A 660 -26.37 -8.29 15.85
C LEU A 660 -27.44 -9.34 15.52
N ILE A 661 -27.21 -10.61 15.87
CA ILE A 661 -28.22 -11.68 15.78
C ILE A 661 -28.12 -12.50 17.07
N GLY A 662 -29.25 -12.70 17.75
CA GLY A 662 -29.36 -13.22 19.12
C GLY A 662 -28.98 -14.68 19.37
N ASP A 663 -27.90 -15.17 18.78
CA ASP A 663 -27.33 -16.49 19.09
C ASP A 663 -26.12 -16.35 20.03
N GLU A 664 -26.32 -16.68 21.31
CA GLU A 664 -25.25 -16.94 22.29
C GLU A 664 -24.58 -18.32 22.05
N ASP A 665 -24.59 -18.80 20.81
CA ASP A 665 -24.07 -20.10 20.44
C ASP A 665 -23.49 -20.05 19.02
N THR A 666 -22.16 -19.80 18.92
CA THR A 666 -21.46 -19.79 17.64
C THR A 666 -20.60 -21.03 17.49
N VAL A 667 -20.91 -21.84 16.48
CA VAL A 667 -20.14 -23.04 16.13
C VAL A 667 -19.35 -22.78 14.85
N TYR A 668 -18.03 -22.75 14.96
CA TYR A 668 -17.13 -22.66 13.82
C TYR A 668 -16.69 -24.05 13.38
N THR A 669 -16.69 -24.29 12.07
CA THR A 669 -16.14 -25.52 11.45
C THR A 669 -14.89 -25.17 10.67
N VAL A 670 -13.86 -26.03 10.76
CA VAL A 670 -12.60 -25.83 10.06
C VAL A 670 -12.61 -26.42 8.66
N SER A 671 -12.13 -25.65 7.69
CA SER A 671 -11.64 -26.14 6.40
C SER A 671 -10.12 -25.97 6.32
N VAL A 672 -9.47 -26.88 5.61
CA VAL A 672 -8.02 -26.93 5.46
C VAL A 672 -7.72 -27.03 3.97
N ASP A 673 -6.91 -26.10 3.48
CA ASP A 673 -6.33 -26.09 2.15
C ASP A 673 -4.86 -26.47 2.27
N ALA A 674 -4.53 -27.71 1.93
CA ALA A 674 -3.20 -28.28 2.08
C ALA A 674 -2.60 -28.59 0.70
N PRO A 675 -1.34 -28.22 0.46
CA PRO A 675 -0.65 -28.51 -0.80
C PRO A 675 -0.33 -30.01 -0.91
N GLU A 676 -0.04 -30.44 -2.14
CA GLU A 676 0.38 -31.81 -2.41
C GLU A 676 1.62 -32.20 -1.59
N GLY A 677 1.66 -33.44 -1.09
CA GLY A 677 2.76 -33.95 -0.26
C GLY A 677 2.65 -33.64 1.24
N LEU A 678 1.69 -32.79 1.65
CA LEU A 678 1.50 -32.39 3.04
C LEU A 678 0.09 -32.73 3.53
N GLN A 679 0.00 -33.51 4.61
CA GLN A 679 -1.24 -33.74 5.34
C GLN A 679 -1.34 -32.78 6.52
N VAL A 680 -2.44 -32.03 6.59
CA VAL A 680 -2.72 -31.08 7.67
C VAL A 680 -4.04 -31.44 8.34
N ARG A 681 -4.00 -31.71 9.65
CA ARG A 681 -5.17 -32.10 10.45
C ARG A 681 -5.38 -31.16 11.61
N VAL A 682 -6.62 -30.73 11.82
CA VAL A 682 -7.02 -29.81 12.90
C VAL A 682 -7.91 -30.54 13.92
N ILE A 683 -7.61 -30.40 15.22
CA ILE A 683 -8.33 -31.03 16.32
C ILE A 683 -8.60 -30.00 17.45
N PRO A 684 -9.86 -29.81 17.89
CA PRO A 684 -11.09 -30.38 17.32
C PRO A 684 -11.40 -29.79 15.93
N ARG A 685 -12.32 -30.40 15.18
CA ARG A 685 -12.78 -29.86 13.87
C ARG A 685 -13.88 -28.80 13.99
N ARG A 686 -14.43 -28.63 15.19
CA ARG A 686 -15.46 -27.64 15.52
C ARG A 686 -15.09 -26.92 16.82
N LEU A 687 -15.32 -25.61 16.86
CA LEU A 687 -15.18 -24.78 18.05
C LEU A 687 -16.55 -24.23 18.43
N HIS A 688 -16.97 -24.52 19.65
CA HIS A 688 -18.26 -24.10 20.19
C HIS A 688 -18.04 -22.99 21.21
N LEU A 689 -18.22 -21.74 20.77
CA LEU A 689 -18.00 -20.54 21.58
C LEU A 689 -19.35 -19.93 21.92
N ARG A 690 -19.67 -19.87 23.21
CA ARG A 690 -21.00 -19.48 23.69
C ARG A 690 -21.07 -17.97 23.92
N LYS A 691 -20.02 -17.38 24.48
CA LYS A 691 -20.01 -15.98 24.88
C LYS A 691 -18.87 -15.22 24.23
N ILE A 692 -19.07 -13.92 24.07
CA ILE A 692 -17.98 -12.99 23.72
C ILE A 692 -16.92 -13.08 24.83
N GLY A 693 -15.66 -13.19 24.42
CA GLY A 693 -14.53 -13.38 25.32
C GLY A 693 -14.22 -14.86 25.64
N ASP A 694 -15.07 -15.81 25.24
CA ASP A 694 -14.73 -17.24 25.36
C ASP A 694 -13.45 -17.54 24.58
N LYS A 695 -12.59 -18.36 25.18
CA LYS A 695 -11.33 -18.80 24.59
C LYS A 695 -11.36 -20.30 24.39
N LEU A 696 -10.99 -20.76 23.19
CA LEU A 696 -10.79 -22.17 22.92
C LEU A 696 -9.49 -22.41 22.18
N SER A 697 -8.81 -23.48 22.56
CA SER A 697 -7.58 -23.93 21.92
C SER A 697 -7.85 -25.09 20.96
N TYR A 698 -7.07 -25.15 19.89
CA TYR A 698 -7.04 -26.26 18.96
C TYR A 698 -5.59 -26.56 18.56
N GLN A 699 -5.38 -27.78 18.05
CA GLN A 699 -4.10 -28.22 17.52
C GLN A 699 -4.16 -28.39 16.02
N VAL A 700 -3.10 -27.97 15.36
CA VAL A 700 -2.81 -28.24 13.95
C VAL A 700 -1.64 -29.21 13.88
N ILE A 701 -1.84 -30.31 13.17
CA ILE A 701 -0.86 -31.39 13.03
C ILE A 701 -0.47 -31.47 11.56
N PHE A 702 0.83 -31.34 11.30
CA PHE A 702 1.44 -31.41 9.98
C PHE A 702 2.24 -32.70 9.86
N SER A 703 1.97 -33.49 8.83
CA SER A 703 2.67 -34.75 8.53
C SER A 703 2.91 -34.89 7.02
N SER A 704 4.03 -35.52 6.64
CA SER A 704 4.31 -35.85 5.24
C SER A 704 3.44 -37.02 4.79
N THR A 705 2.94 -36.99 3.55
CA THR A 705 2.17 -38.12 2.98
C THR A 705 3.06 -39.25 2.44
N THR A 706 4.33 -38.96 2.17
CA THR A 706 5.28 -39.88 1.50
C THR A 706 6.51 -40.20 2.35
N SER A 707 6.59 -39.70 3.58
CA SER A 707 7.78 -39.77 4.47
C SER A 707 9.06 -39.20 3.84
N THR A 708 8.93 -38.42 2.76
CA THR A 708 10.03 -37.72 2.09
C THR A 708 10.10 -36.26 2.51
N ILE A 709 11.30 -35.68 2.43
CA ILE A 709 11.55 -34.27 2.68
C ILE A 709 10.85 -33.44 1.58
N LEU A 710 10.25 -32.32 1.96
CA LEU A 710 9.68 -31.36 1.03
C LEU A 710 10.81 -30.73 0.20
N LYS A 711 10.66 -30.74 -1.13
CA LYS A 711 11.63 -30.13 -2.06
C LYS A 711 11.57 -28.61 -2.00
N ASP A 712 10.36 -28.07 -1.94
CA ASP A 712 10.06 -26.64 -1.91
C ASP A 712 9.20 -26.28 -0.71
N ASP A 713 9.06 -24.97 -0.45
CA ASP A 713 8.21 -24.46 0.62
C ASP A 713 6.73 -24.72 0.30
N ALA A 714 6.03 -25.37 1.24
CA ALA A 714 4.66 -25.81 1.07
C ALA A 714 3.68 -24.82 1.73
N PHE A 715 2.91 -24.10 0.92
CA PHE A 715 1.95 -23.10 1.38
C PHE A 715 0.53 -23.64 1.39
N GLY A 716 -0.25 -23.24 2.40
CA GLY A 716 -1.67 -23.56 2.49
C GLY A 716 -2.40 -22.66 3.48
N SER A 717 -3.61 -23.05 3.89
CA SER A 717 -4.35 -22.29 4.89
C SER A 717 -5.34 -23.12 5.70
N ILE A 718 -5.74 -22.55 6.84
CA ILE A 718 -6.79 -23.06 7.71
C ILE A 718 -7.84 -21.96 7.83
N THR A 719 -9.11 -22.30 7.64
CA THR A 719 -10.20 -21.34 7.76
C THR A 719 -11.26 -21.85 8.73
N TRP A 720 -11.53 -21.08 9.77
CA TRP A 720 -12.70 -21.30 10.63
C TRP A 720 -13.88 -20.51 10.06
N SER A 721 -15.01 -21.19 9.83
CA SER A 721 -16.23 -20.55 9.33
C SER A 721 -17.46 -21.03 10.07
N ASN A 722 -18.40 -20.12 10.31
CA ASN A 722 -19.75 -20.42 10.80
C ASN A 722 -20.84 -20.00 9.79
N GLY A 723 -20.47 -19.74 8.54
CA GLY A 723 -21.36 -19.22 7.50
C GLY A 723 -21.43 -17.70 7.43
N MET A 724 -21.20 -16.99 8.55
CA MET A 724 -21.14 -15.51 8.58
C MET A 724 -19.72 -14.99 8.65
N TYR A 725 -18.93 -15.50 9.58
CA TYR A 725 -17.54 -15.12 9.77
C TYR A 725 -16.62 -16.13 9.09
N LYS A 726 -15.56 -15.64 8.44
CA LYS A 726 -14.47 -16.45 7.89
C LYS A 726 -13.17 -15.96 8.51
N VAL A 727 -12.51 -16.83 9.27
CA VAL A 727 -11.25 -16.52 9.99
C VAL A 727 -10.16 -17.37 9.36
N ARG A 728 -9.43 -16.79 8.41
CA ARG A 728 -8.41 -17.49 7.62
C ARG A 728 -7.02 -17.26 8.18
N SER A 729 -6.23 -18.32 8.29
CA SER A 729 -4.82 -18.29 8.70
C SER A 729 -3.95 -19.00 7.66
N PRO A 730 -3.00 -18.30 7.00
CA PRO A 730 -2.06 -18.95 6.10
C PRO A 730 -1.05 -19.79 6.90
N PHE A 731 -0.51 -20.82 6.25
CA PHE A 731 0.66 -21.52 6.77
C PHE A 731 1.72 -21.77 5.71
N VAL A 732 2.96 -21.92 6.16
CA VAL A 732 4.08 -22.42 5.37
C VAL A 732 4.81 -23.53 6.12
N VAL A 733 5.20 -24.57 5.40
CA VAL A 733 6.06 -25.65 5.91
C VAL A 733 7.29 -25.75 5.01
N THR A 734 8.48 -25.68 5.60
CA THR A 734 9.75 -25.75 4.87
C THR A 734 10.67 -26.81 5.47
N SER A 735 11.40 -27.49 4.61
CA SER A 735 12.50 -28.38 5.00
C SER A 735 13.76 -27.61 5.41
N LYS A 736 13.86 -26.32 5.05
CA LYS A 736 15.01 -25.47 5.35
C LYS A 736 15.02 -25.08 6.84
N GLY A 737 16.22 -25.09 7.43
CA GLY A 737 16.44 -24.67 8.81
C GLY A 737 16.54 -23.16 8.97
N ASP A 738 16.52 -22.72 10.22
CA ASP A 738 17.03 -21.41 10.62
C ASP A 738 18.56 -21.49 10.62
N ASP A 739 19.19 -21.45 9.44
CA ASP A 739 20.65 -21.48 9.36
C ASP A 739 21.21 -20.16 9.90
N SER A 740 21.93 -20.24 11.01
CA SER A 740 22.83 -19.18 11.45
C SER A 740 23.89 -19.00 10.36
N LYS A 741 23.92 -17.82 9.72
CA LYS A 741 25.17 -17.37 9.12
C LYS A 741 26.21 -17.37 10.25
N ASN A 742 27.17 -18.29 10.17
CA ASN A 742 28.50 -18.02 10.71
C ASN A 742 29.18 -16.98 9.83
#